data_AF-A0A2Z2CAN2-F1
#
_entry.id   AF-A0A2Z2CAN2-F1
#
_cell.length_a   1.000
_cell.length_b   1.000
_cell.length_c   1.000
_cell.angle_alpha   90.00
_cell.angle_beta   90.00
_cell.angle_gamma   90.00
#
_symmetry.space_group_name_H-M   'P 1'
#
loop_
_entity.id
_entity.type
_entity.pdbx_description
1 polymer ?
#
loop_
_entity_poly.entity_id
_entity_poly.type
_entity_poly.pdbx_seq_one_letter_code
_entity_poly.pdbx_strand_id
1 'polypeptide(L)'
;MQADKIEIIEPRTARKIKKKMRSYPPGHITAVKQSSTDTEMQPFLVADTETILIDDVHKPYAAGLLKVMPGEDLSSKDKCIETYFSEDYTIILSSFEERSTKVLFDLIERISTIVKKDKSIRTIYFHNFSRFDGIILLKHLACHHKQYRVKPMMRNNKLYELVVFHGKIKLFRFRDSLNILPSNLDNLAKNLCPELGSKGSIPYEDVKLSNLVSMKTRLLDYMKQDILLLGGVMRKAQDLYWNAYKVDIESKITLPSLALTIFRKIYYDPKTFPIHIPNLFEDTFIRRGYYGGHADTYIPYGENLYYYDVNSLYPFIMKTFPMPGGKPKWCGNLEGQDLDGLFGFIEAYVLCPKTIKRPFLPYRDDKNTLLFPTGEFIGVYYSEELKYARSLGYTVIPLSGYLFEKMETPFESFVSSLFESRLKAKESGNDALSYVYKNLMNSLYGRFGINPVTTVTEVCSQDRYNFLIRNSDLIFADQLNEKYYIVSYWSGKGSDYWNPPKISAVQLAAAITACARIYMYPYISREDCYYTDTDSVVLGQPLPEEEIHSSVLGKFKLEHKVKKAIFLAPKSYSLLAEDGVVLKHKGPAKAFISEEWFESQYEDISRTEQVSVEAPFRIDFKKLNITKKEIQVNLGIKVGTKRIPVYSGEDWVDTKPMEITDLSGLNTLGIIMKKSLRAKIMKLLDDNARIHSILAEKEREIEEKNQDG
;
A
#
# COMPACT_ATOMS: atom_id res chain seq x y z
N MET A 1 58.03 36.65 62.09
CA MET A 1 57.44 37.76 61.29
C MET A 1 58.17 37.74 59.94
N GLN A 2 57.55 37.71 58.76
CA GLN A 2 56.30 38.29 58.24
C GLN A 2 55.58 37.21 57.38
N ALA A 3 54.27 36.95 57.49
CA ALA A 3 53.08 37.78 57.31
C ALA A 3 52.73 38.09 55.83
N ASP A 4 51.84 37.26 55.31
CA ASP A 4 50.72 37.47 54.36
C ASP A 4 50.85 38.36 53.11
N LYS A 5 50.38 37.81 51.99
CA LYS A 5 49.31 38.41 51.19
C LYS A 5 48.45 37.35 50.51
N ILE A 6 47.17 37.38 50.86
CA ILE A 6 46.07 36.55 50.35
C ILE A 6 45.62 37.12 49.00
N GLU A 7 45.63 36.30 47.94
CA GLU A 7 44.93 36.58 46.69
C GLU A 7 43.56 35.89 46.73
N ILE A 8 42.50 36.70 46.69
CA ILE A 8 41.10 36.26 46.70
C ILE A 8 40.80 35.66 45.31
N ILE A 9 40.69 34.34 45.24
CA ILE A 9 40.22 33.65 44.03
C ILE A 9 38.70 33.84 43.94
N GLU A 10 38.26 34.65 42.97
CA GLU A 10 36.84 34.75 42.63
C GLU A 10 36.29 33.37 42.23
N PRO A 11 35.12 32.96 42.76
CA PRO A 11 34.52 31.68 42.39
C PRO A 11 34.12 31.72 40.92
N ARG A 12 34.75 30.87 40.10
CA ARG A 12 34.30 30.60 38.72
C ARG A 12 32.84 30.19 38.77
N THR A 13 31.97 31.11 38.35
CA THR A 13 30.54 30.85 38.16
C THR A 13 30.40 29.66 37.23
N ALA A 14 29.81 28.58 37.73
CA ALA A 14 29.51 27.40 36.94
C ALA A 14 28.75 27.84 35.68
N ARG A 15 29.33 27.58 34.50
CA ARG A 15 28.61 27.76 33.23
C ARG A 15 27.29 27.00 33.36
N LYS A 16 26.16 27.71 33.33
CA LYS A 16 24.83 27.10 33.19
C LYS A 16 24.92 26.10 32.04
N ILE A 17 24.91 24.82 32.37
CA ILE A 17 24.65 23.77 31.40
C ILE A 17 23.28 24.12 30.85
N LYS A 18 23.23 24.70 29.65
CA LYS A 18 22.00 24.76 28.86
C LYS A 18 21.64 23.29 28.64
N LYS A 19 20.82 22.73 29.54
CA LYS A 19 19.97 21.59 29.22
C LYS A 19 19.25 22.04 27.96
N LYS A 20 19.72 21.63 26.78
CA LYS A 20 18.85 21.51 25.61
C LYS A 20 17.74 20.61 26.13
N MET A 21 16.62 21.20 26.53
CA MET A 21 15.39 20.44 26.65
C MET A 21 15.27 19.75 25.30
N ARG A 22 15.46 18.43 25.27
CA ARG A 22 15.07 17.64 24.11
C ARG A 22 13.60 17.97 23.92
N SER A 23 13.25 18.77 22.92
CA SER A 23 11.85 18.98 22.58
C SER A 23 11.35 17.61 22.17
N TYR A 24 10.61 16.95 23.07
CA TYR A 24 9.93 15.72 22.70
C TYR A 24 9.07 16.07 21.49
N PRO A 25 9.17 15.31 20.39
CA PRO A 25 8.28 15.54 19.25
C PRO A 25 6.84 15.45 19.76
N PRO A 26 5.93 16.29 19.23
CA PRO A 26 4.54 16.26 19.65
C PRO A 26 3.98 14.84 19.48
N GLY A 27 3.21 14.36 20.47
CA GLY A 27 2.51 13.07 20.41
C GLY A 27 1.36 13.04 19.40
N HIS A 28 1.30 14.00 18.49
CA HIS A 28 0.26 14.17 17.48
C HIS A 28 0.90 14.69 16.17
N ILE A 29 0.23 14.44 15.05
CA ILE A 29 0.63 14.98 13.75
C ILE A 29 0.44 16.50 13.78
N THR A 30 1.46 17.23 13.33
CA THR A 30 1.44 18.70 13.27
C THR A 30 1.02 19.19 11.89
N ALA A 31 0.44 20.39 11.82
CA ALA A 31 0.37 21.14 10.57
C ALA A 31 1.79 21.43 10.03
N VAL A 32 1.90 21.56 8.71
CA VAL A 32 3.14 22.00 8.04
C VAL A 32 3.06 23.50 7.85
N LYS A 33 3.92 24.25 8.56
CA LYS A 33 4.10 25.68 8.28
C LYS A 33 4.85 25.85 6.95
N GLN A 34 4.51 26.90 6.19
CA GLN A 34 5.30 27.32 5.04
C GLN A 34 6.75 27.53 5.48
N SER A 35 7.69 26.80 4.87
CA SER A 35 9.11 27.03 5.10
C SER A 35 9.59 28.15 4.17
N SER A 36 10.62 28.88 4.60
CA SER A 36 11.32 29.85 3.73
C SER A 36 12.05 29.19 2.54
N THR A 37 12.10 27.85 2.47
CA THR A 37 12.67 27.08 1.36
C THR A 37 11.63 26.59 0.35
N ASP A 38 10.33 26.84 0.57
CA ASP A 38 9.23 26.49 -0.36
C ASP A 38 8.86 27.69 -1.26
N THR A 39 9.83 28.50 -1.68
CA THR A 39 9.57 29.74 -2.45
C THR A 39 9.62 29.55 -3.95
N GLU A 40 10.27 28.49 -4.45
CA GLU A 40 10.47 28.25 -5.87
C GLU A 40 10.46 26.75 -6.23
N MET A 41 10.08 26.44 -7.47
CA MET A 41 10.23 25.10 -8.04
C MET A 41 11.71 24.82 -8.33
N GLN A 42 12.18 23.62 -8.01
CA GLN A 42 13.57 23.23 -8.21
C GLN A 42 13.75 22.53 -9.57
N PRO A 43 14.84 22.80 -10.31
CA PRO A 43 15.17 22.04 -11.51
C PRO A 43 15.62 20.62 -11.15
N PHE A 44 15.49 19.71 -12.11
CA PHE A 44 15.86 18.31 -11.96
C PHE A 44 16.43 17.76 -13.27
N LEU A 45 16.98 16.55 -13.19
CA LEU A 45 17.37 15.78 -14.37
C LEU A 45 16.40 14.61 -14.54
N VAL A 46 16.23 14.18 -15.78
CA VAL A 46 15.59 12.91 -16.12
C VAL A 46 16.57 12.09 -16.95
N ALA A 47 16.58 10.78 -16.73
CA ALA A 47 17.50 9.87 -17.37
C ALA A 47 16.84 8.53 -17.62
N ASP A 48 17.45 7.76 -18.52
CA ASP A 48 17.02 6.42 -18.88
C ASP A 48 18.23 5.57 -19.25
N THR A 49 18.12 4.25 -19.07
CA THR A 49 19.13 3.28 -19.56
C THR A 49 18.49 2.19 -20.38
N GLU A 50 19.17 1.82 -21.46
CA GLU A 50 18.78 0.67 -22.28
C GLU A 50 19.73 -0.49 -22.04
N THR A 51 19.17 -1.69 -21.94
CA THR A 51 19.93 -2.90 -21.57
C THR A 51 19.76 -4.02 -22.58
N ILE A 52 20.78 -4.87 -22.65
CA ILE A 52 20.78 -6.13 -23.40
C ILE A 52 21.05 -7.29 -22.43
N LEU A 53 20.55 -8.47 -22.73
CA LEU A 53 20.84 -9.69 -21.98
C LEU A 53 22.16 -10.31 -22.44
N ILE A 54 23.06 -10.53 -21.49
CA ILE A 54 24.31 -11.29 -21.68
C ILE A 54 24.41 -12.27 -20.52
N ASP A 55 24.46 -13.56 -20.85
CA ASP A 55 24.42 -14.66 -19.86
C ASP A 55 23.24 -14.51 -18.88
N ASP A 56 22.05 -14.22 -19.43
CA ASP A 56 20.81 -13.93 -18.70
C ASP A 56 20.86 -12.73 -17.74
N VAL A 57 21.90 -11.90 -17.77
CA VAL A 57 22.03 -10.68 -16.96
C VAL A 57 21.81 -9.44 -17.83
N HIS A 58 20.98 -8.51 -17.35
CA HIS A 58 20.82 -7.21 -18.00
C HIS A 58 22.09 -6.36 -17.86
N LYS A 59 22.61 -5.89 -18.99
CA LYS A 59 23.79 -5.03 -19.10
C LYS A 59 23.46 -3.78 -19.92
N PRO A 60 23.73 -2.56 -19.40
CA PRO A 60 23.45 -1.35 -20.16
C PRO A 60 24.29 -1.24 -21.42
N TYR A 61 23.66 -0.99 -22.57
CA TYR A 61 24.35 -0.64 -23.81
C TYR A 61 24.20 0.83 -24.16
N ALA A 62 23.21 1.53 -23.58
CA ALA A 62 23.02 2.96 -23.76
C ALA A 62 22.51 3.63 -22.47
N ALA A 63 22.80 4.91 -22.34
CA ALA A 63 22.23 5.75 -21.30
C ALA A 63 22.06 7.18 -21.82
N GLY A 64 21.06 7.90 -21.31
CA GLY A 64 20.85 9.30 -21.66
C GLY A 64 20.37 10.15 -20.51
N LEU A 65 20.47 11.47 -20.69
CA LEU A 65 20.17 12.46 -19.67
C LEU A 65 19.63 13.75 -20.32
N LEU A 66 18.59 14.31 -19.69
CA LEU A 66 18.05 15.62 -20.01
C LEU A 66 17.96 16.47 -18.73
N LYS A 67 18.41 17.72 -18.82
CA LYS A 67 18.17 18.75 -17.80
C LYS A 67 16.81 19.39 -18.04
N VAL A 68 16.02 19.52 -16.98
CA VAL A 68 14.67 20.12 -17.04
C VAL A 68 14.59 21.30 -16.08
N MET A 69 14.29 22.48 -16.63
CA MET A 69 14.09 23.70 -15.85
C MET A 69 12.61 23.98 -15.57
N PRO A 70 12.25 24.56 -14.42
CA PRO A 70 10.88 25.00 -14.16
C PRO A 70 10.40 25.99 -15.23
N GLY A 71 9.17 25.81 -15.70
CA GLY A 71 8.57 26.65 -16.74
C GLY A 71 9.14 26.47 -18.15
N GLU A 72 10.11 25.58 -18.36
CA GLU A 72 10.72 25.33 -19.67
C GLU A 72 9.74 24.65 -20.63
N ASP A 73 9.56 25.20 -21.83
CA ASP A 73 8.83 24.54 -22.92
C ASP A 73 9.70 23.42 -23.51
N LEU A 74 9.30 22.17 -23.29
CA LEU A 74 10.01 20.99 -23.78
C LEU A 74 9.65 20.61 -25.22
N SER A 75 8.68 21.28 -25.85
CA SER A 75 8.27 21.02 -27.22
C SER A 75 9.19 21.65 -28.28
N SER A 76 10.09 22.56 -27.89
CA SER A 76 11.00 23.22 -28.83
C SER A 76 12.08 22.27 -29.36
N LYS A 77 12.47 22.43 -30.63
CA LYS A 77 13.34 21.48 -31.36
C LYS A 77 14.80 21.40 -30.87
N ASP A 78 15.23 22.29 -29.98
CA ASP A 78 16.65 22.46 -29.60
C ASP A 78 17.03 21.76 -28.28
N LYS A 79 16.34 20.67 -27.88
CA LYS A 79 16.66 19.99 -26.62
C LYS A 79 17.89 19.11 -26.74
N CYS A 80 18.93 19.48 -26.01
CA CYS A 80 20.15 18.70 -25.91
C CYS A 80 19.94 17.55 -24.92
N ILE A 81 19.56 16.38 -25.46
CA ILE A 81 19.62 15.11 -24.74
C ILE A 81 21.01 14.53 -24.95
N GLU A 82 21.78 14.41 -23.87
CA GLU A 82 23.10 13.80 -23.90
C GLU A 82 22.96 12.29 -23.86
N THR A 83 23.70 11.59 -24.71
CA THR A 83 23.62 10.12 -24.84
C THR A 83 25.00 9.49 -24.84
N TYR A 84 25.10 8.33 -24.22
CA TYR A 84 26.27 7.47 -24.19
C TYR A 84 25.89 6.12 -24.77
N PHE A 85 26.64 5.64 -25.76
CA PHE A 85 26.37 4.37 -26.42
C PHE A 85 27.60 3.47 -26.35
N SER A 86 27.41 2.23 -25.94
CA SER A 86 28.48 1.26 -25.70
C SER A 86 29.41 1.12 -26.91
N GLU A 87 28.86 1.05 -28.11
CA GLU A 87 29.67 0.82 -29.32
C GLU A 87 30.52 2.02 -29.74
N ASP A 88 30.32 3.20 -29.14
CA ASP A 88 31.18 4.38 -29.35
C ASP A 88 32.57 4.22 -28.69
N TYR A 89 32.73 3.23 -27.80
CA TYR A 89 33.98 2.94 -27.10
C TYR A 89 34.77 1.77 -27.69
N THR A 90 34.31 1.17 -28.80
CA THR A 90 34.93 -0.03 -29.43
C THR A 90 36.39 0.17 -29.81
N ILE A 91 36.80 1.40 -30.13
CA ILE A 91 38.19 1.75 -30.47
C ILE A 91 39.13 1.55 -29.27
N ILE A 92 38.64 1.71 -28.04
CA ILE A 92 39.45 1.75 -26.82
C ILE A 92 39.20 0.50 -25.94
N LEU A 93 38.00 -0.07 -26.00
CA LEU A 93 37.54 -1.16 -25.13
C LEU A 93 37.02 -2.34 -25.95
N SER A 94 37.70 -3.48 -25.83
CA SER A 94 37.39 -4.69 -26.60
C SER A 94 36.20 -5.48 -26.02
N SER A 95 36.09 -5.56 -24.69
CA SER A 95 35.01 -6.26 -24.01
C SER A 95 33.74 -5.41 -23.93
N PHE A 96 32.58 -6.01 -24.22
CA PHE A 96 31.30 -5.33 -24.02
C PHE A 96 31.05 -4.98 -22.55
N GLU A 97 31.52 -5.80 -21.59
CA GLU A 97 31.37 -5.51 -20.16
C GLU A 97 32.07 -4.19 -19.77
N GLU A 98 33.25 -3.94 -20.34
CA GLU A 98 33.99 -2.70 -20.12
C GLU A 98 33.27 -1.52 -20.77
N ARG A 99 32.74 -1.69 -22.00
CA ARG A 99 31.94 -0.65 -22.69
C ARG A 99 30.66 -0.32 -21.93
N SER A 100 29.95 -1.33 -21.43
CA SER A 100 28.76 -1.19 -20.59
C SER A 100 29.06 -0.44 -19.29
N THR A 101 30.17 -0.79 -18.64
CA THR A 101 30.67 -0.05 -17.46
C THR A 101 30.99 1.40 -17.82
N LYS A 102 31.61 1.64 -18.97
CA LYS A 102 32.00 2.98 -19.43
C LYS A 102 30.79 3.87 -19.73
N VAL A 103 29.71 3.34 -20.32
CA VAL A 103 28.43 4.05 -20.52
C VAL A 103 27.91 4.63 -19.21
N LEU A 104 27.81 3.80 -18.17
CA LEU A 104 27.34 4.25 -16.86
C LEU A 104 28.35 5.20 -16.19
N PHE A 105 29.65 4.95 -16.34
CA PHE A 105 30.68 5.80 -15.76
C PHE A 105 30.58 7.24 -16.30
N ASP A 106 30.45 7.39 -17.61
CA ASP A 106 30.35 8.69 -18.27
C ASP A 106 29.03 9.41 -17.95
N LEU A 107 27.92 8.66 -17.86
CA LEU A 107 26.66 9.21 -17.35
C LEU A 107 26.83 9.82 -15.95
N ILE A 108 27.43 9.08 -15.01
CA ILE A 108 27.60 9.54 -13.63
C ILE A 108 28.54 10.76 -13.55
N GLU A 109 29.64 10.75 -14.30
CA GLU A 109 30.56 11.90 -14.34
C GLU A 109 29.91 13.14 -14.96
N ARG A 110 29.04 12.95 -15.95
CA ARG A 110 28.25 14.06 -16.51
C ARG A 110 27.25 14.61 -15.53
N ILE A 111 26.48 13.75 -14.83
CA ILE A 111 25.56 14.17 -13.77
C ILE A 111 26.32 14.96 -12.70
N SER A 112 27.47 14.45 -12.25
CA SER A 112 28.35 15.12 -11.29
C SER A 112 28.79 16.50 -11.78
N THR A 113 29.16 16.62 -13.06
CA THR A 113 29.54 17.89 -13.69
C THR A 113 28.39 18.89 -13.71
N ILE A 114 27.19 18.46 -14.12
CA ILE A 114 26.00 19.33 -14.18
C ILE A 114 25.63 19.84 -12.78
N VAL A 115 25.56 18.95 -11.79
CA VAL A 115 25.18 19.28 -10.41
C VAL A 115 26.23 20.16 -9.71
N LYS A 116 27.52 20.00 -10.04
CA LYS A 116 28.58 20.89 -9.52
C LYS A 116 28.48 22.31 -10.11
N LYS A 117 28.07 22.43 -11.38
CA LYS A 117 27.85 23.72 -12.05
C LYS A 117 26.56 24.40 -11.56
N ASP A 118 25.50 23.63 -11.35
CA ASP A 118 24.20 24.11 -10.92
C ASP A 118 23.71 23.36 -9.67
N LYS A 119 23.96 23.96 -8.50
CA LYS A 119 23.70 23.35 -7.18
C LYS A 119 22.21 23.28 -6.80
N SER A 120 21.34 23.90 -7.60
CA SER A 120 19.88 23.80 -7.43
C SER A 120 19.37 22.42 -7.88
N ILE A 121 20.02 21.83 -8.89
CA ILE A 121 19.73 20.48 -9.38
C ILE A 121 20.25 19.47 -8.37
N ARG A 122 19.32 18.74 -7.73
CA ARG A 122 19.67 17.74 -6.72
C ARG A 122 19.13 16.36 -7.02
N THR A 123 18.14 16.25 -7.91
CA THR A 123 17.41 15.01 -8.15
C THR A 123 17.49 14.62 -9.61
N ILE A 124 17.71 13.32 -9.82
CA ILE A 124 17.66 12.65 -11.12
C ILE A 124 16.54 11.63 -11.06
N TYR A 125 15.58 11.73 -11.96
CA TYR A 125 14.48 10.78 -12.07
C TYR A 125 14.72 9.77 -13.18
N PHE A 126 14.45 8.51 -12.87
CA PHE A 126 14.23 7.44 -13.84
C PHE A 126 12.79 6.96 -13.67
N HIS A 127 12.21 6.38 -14.73
CA HIS A 127 10.92 5.73 -14.64
C HIS A 127 11.11 4.24 -14.30
N ASN A 128 10.53 3.76 -13.20
CA ASN A 128 10.78 2.40 -12.67
C ASN A 128 12.18 2.18 -12.06
N PHE A 129 12.81 3.26 -11.57
CA PHE A 129 14.09 3.22 -10.88
C PHE A 129 14.16 2.17 -9.77
N SER A 130 13.07 2.01 -9.00
CA SER A 130 13.08 1.22 -7.76
C SER A 130 13.35 -0.27 -7.98
N ARG A 131 13.07 -0.78 -9.18
CA ARG A 131 13.10 -2.21 -9.52
C ARG A 131 13.97 -2.52 -10.75
N PHE A 132 14.46 -1.51 -11.46
CA PHE A 132 15.28 -1.68 -12.65
C PHE A 132 16.58 -0.86 -12.56
N ASP A 133 16.66 0.31 -13.20
CA ASP A 133 17.88 1.12 -13.33
C ASP A 133 18.60 1.35 -12.01
N GLY A 134 17.84 1.56 -10.93
CA GLY A 134 18.40 1.84 -9.62
C GLY A 134 19.19 0.68 -9.02
N ILE A 135 18.87 -0.58 -9.35
CA ILE A 135 19.65 -1.75 -8.91
C ILE A 135 20.99 -1.78 -9.64
N ILE A 136 20.96 -1.57 -10.96
CA ILE A 136 22.16 -1.52 -11.82
C ILE A 136 23.06 -0.35 -11.40
N LEU A 137 22.49 0.85 -11.23
CA LEU A 137 23.22 2.05 -10.81
C LEU A 137 23.76 1.95 -9.39
N LEU A 138 23.02 1.34 -8.45
CA LEU A 138 23.53 1.10 -7.09
C LEU A 138 24.79 0.23 -7.12
N LYS A 139 24.77 -0.87 -7.88
CA LYS A 139 25.94 -1.73 -8.07
C LYS A 139 27.07 -0.96 -8.72
N HIS A 140 26.80 -0.25 -9.81
CA HIS A 140 27.80 0.48 -10.57
C HIS A 140 28.51 1.55 -9.71
N LEU A 141 27.74 2.38 -8.98
CA LEU A 141 28.29 3.41 -8.10
C LEU A 141 29.10 2.79 -6.95
N ALA A 142 28.66 1.68 -6.38
CA ALA A 142 29.38 1.01 -5.30
C ALA A 142 30.72 0.39 -5.76
N CYS A 143 30.81 -0.06 -7.01
CA CYS A 143 31.99 -0.75 -7.55
C CYS A 143 32.97 0.17 -8.29
N HIS A 144 32.49 1.16 -9.05
CA HIS A 144 33.32 1.91 -10.00
C HIS A 144 33.59 3.37 -9.61
N HIS A 145 32.88 3.91 -8.61
CA HIS A 145 33.03 5.31 -8.18
C HIS A 145 33.57 5.42 -6.75
N LYS A 146 34.85 5.06 -6.56
CA LYS A 146 35.51 4.99 -5.24
C LYS A 146 35.49 6.32 -4.46
N GLN A 147 35.44 7.44 -5.18
CA GLN A 147 35.35 8.81 -4.64
C GLN A 147 33.98 9.14 -4.02
N TYR A 148 32.94 8.39 -4.37
CA TYR A 148 31.59 8.61 -3.87
C TYR A 148 31.23 7.63 -2.75
N ARG A 149 30.45 8.12 -1.80
CA ARG A 149 29.77 7.30 -0.80
C ARG A 149 28.29 7.22 -1.17
N VAL A 150 27.79 6.02 -1.38
CA VAL A 150 26.38 5.77 -1.69
C VAL A 150 25.59 5.49 -0.42
N LYS A 151 24.32 5.94 -0.39
CA LYS A 151 23.37 5.59 0.66
C LYS A 151 22.01 5.25 0.00
N PRO A 152 21.72 3.96 -0.22
CA PRO A 152 20.40 3.54 -0.68
C PRO A 152 19.38 3.67 0.46
N MET A 153 18.15 4.06 0.12
CA MET A 153 16.98 3.95 0.98
C MET A 153 16.11 2.81 0.45
N MET A 154 16.43 1.59 0.85
CA MET A 154 15.68 0.39 0.47
C MET A 154 14.85 -0.13 1.62
N ARG A 155 13.56 -0.34 1.37
CA ARG A 155 12.64 -0.98 2.32
C ARG A 155 11.74 -1.96 1.61
N ASN A 156 11.48 -3.11 2.21
CA ASN A 156 10.60 -4.15 1.63
C ASN A 156 10.96 -4.45 0.15
N ASN A 157 12.26 -4.63 -0.12
CA ASN A 157 12.81 -4.91 -1.47
C ASN A 157 12.49 -3.84 -2.53
N LYS A 158 12.27 -2.59 -2.11
CA LYS A 158 12.04 -1.45 -2.99
C LYS A 158 13.05 -0.33 -2.72
N LEU A 159 13.79 0.11 -3.74
CA LEU A 159 14.73 1.23 -3.68
C LEU A 159 14.01 2.56 -3.92
N TYR A 160 13.72 3.30 -2.85
CA TYR A 160 12.97 4.56 -2.96
C TYR A 160 13.84 5.76 -3.35
N GLU A 161 15.10 5.77 -2.91
CA GLU A 161 16.04 6.86 -3.15
C GLU A 161 17.47 6.31 -3.09
N LEU A 162 18.35 6.75 -3.98
CA LEU A 162 19.78 6.48 -3.90
C LEU A 162 20.55 7.79 -3.79
N VAL A 163 21.13 8.08 -2.63
CA VAL A 163 21.85 9.34 -2.39
C VAL A 163 23.34 9.14 -2.62
N VAL A 164 23.96 10.05 -3.36
CA VAL A 164 25.39 10.05 -3.66
C VAL A 164 26.06 11.22 -2.93
N PHE A 165 27.10 10.92 -2.17
CA PHE A 165 27.90 11.89 -1.42
C PHE A 165 29.32 11.97 -1.96
N HIS A 166 29.87 13.18 -1.98
CA HIS A 166 31.32 13.40 -2.09
C HIS A 166 31.84 13.81 -0.71
N GLY A 167 32.56 12.90 -0.04
CA GLY A 167 32.87 13.04 1.39
C GLY A 167 31.59 13.11 2.25
N LYS A 168 31.40 14.22 2.96
CA LYS A 168 30.19 14.48 3.79
C LYS A 168 29.11 15.27 3.05
N ILE A 169 29.40 15.83 1.89
CA ILE A 169 28.49 16.69 1.14
C ILE A 169 27.59 15.81 0.27
N LYS A 170 26.26 15.97 0.41
CA LYS A 170 25.31 15.37 -0.52
C LYS A 170 25.48 16.04 -1.87
N LEU A 171 25.83 15.27 -2.90
CA LEU A 171 26.01 15.78 -4.24
C LEU A 171 24.65 15.77 -4.96
N PHE A 172 24.08 14.59 -5.18
CA PHE A 172 22.76 14.41 -5.80
C PHE A 172 22.05 13.15 -5.26
N ARG A 173 20.83 12.92 -5.71
CA ARG A 173 20.04 11.71 -5.43
C ARG A 173 19.31 11.23 -6.68
N PHE A 174 19.16 9.92 -6.80
CA PHE A 174 18.26 9.30 -7.77
C PHE A 174 16.93 8.95 -7.12
N ARG A 175 15.87 9.06 -7.91
CA ARG A 175 14.50 8.72 -7.50
C ARG A 175 13.72 8.09 -8.63
N ASP A 176 12.67 7.40 -8.23
CA ASP A 176 11.71 6.79 -9.12
C ASP A 176 10.52 7.72 -9.36
N SER A 177 10.25 8.06 -10.62
CA SER A 177 9.05 8.82 -10.97
C SER A 177 7.77 8.03 -10.69
N LEU A 178 7.78 6.68 -10.79
CA LEU A 178 6.62 5.83 -10.49
C LEU A 178 6.15 5.93 -9.03
N ASN A 179 7.03 6.33 -8.11
CA ASN A 179 6.65 6.52 -6.72
C ASN A 179 5.76 7.75 -6.53
N ILE A 180 5.86 8.74 -7.41
CA ILE A 180 5.07 9.99 -7.37
C ILE A 180 3.91 9.92 -8.38
N LEU A 181 4.13 9.30 -9.54
CA LEU A 181 3.17 9.16 -10.64
C LEU A 181 3.00 7.67 -10.99
N PRO A 182 2.11 6.94 -10.31
CA PRO A 182 2.02 5.47 -10.41
C PRO A 182 1.24 5.01 -11.65
N SER A 183 1.77 5.27 -12.85
CA SER A 183 1.30 4.70 -14.13
C SER A 183 2.48 4.56 -15.10
N ASN A 184 2.32 3.74 -16.13
CA ASN A 184 3.37 3.59 -17.14
C ASN A 184 3.61 4.92 -17.89
N LEU A 185 4.83 5.07 -18.43
CA LEU A 185 5.27 6.32 -19.06
C LEU A 185 4.37 6.73 -20.25
N ASP A 186 3.96 5.78 -21.09
CA ASP A 186 3.11 6.06 -22.25
C ASP A 186 1.76 6.66 -21.84
N ASN A 187 1.10 6.06 -20.85
CA ASN A 187 -0.14 6.59 -20.30
C ASN A 187 0.07 7.95 -19.64
N LEU A 188 1.16 8.14 -18.88
CA LEU A 188 1.45 9.45 -18.29
C LEU A 188 1.69 10.51 -19.37
N ALA A 189 2.44 10.20 -20.42
CA ALA A 189 2.78 11.11 -21.50
C ALA A 189 1.53 11.53 -22.29
N LYS A 190 0.70 10.56 -22.71
CA LYS A 190 -0.58 10.81 -23.39
C LYS A 190 -1.50 11.75 -22.62
N ASN A 191 -1.46 11.69 -21.29
CA ASN A 191 -2.29 12.52 -20.44
C ASN A 191 -1.66 13.88 -20.13
N LEU A 192 -0.38 13.92 -19.73
CA LEU A 192 0.24 15.12 -19.14
C LEU A 192 0.99 15.99 -20.16
N CYS A 193 1.53 15.39 -21.22
CA CYS A 193 2.30 16.11 -22.24
C CYS A 193 2.10 15.50 -23.64
N PRO A 194 0.84 15.36 -24.13
CA PRO A 194 0.56 14.78 -25.44
C PRO A 194 1.23 15.53 -26.60
N GLU A 195 1.54 16.82 -26.40
CA GLU A 195 2.27 17.65 -27.35
C GLU A 195 3.69 17.16 -27.67
N LEU A 196 4.27 16.30 -26.83
CA LEU A 196 5.61 15.72 -27.03
C LEU A 196 5.58 14.42 -27.86
N GLY A 197 4.40 14.00 -28.33
CA GLY A 197 4.22 12.79 -29.11
C GLY A 197 4.01 11.52 -28.27
N SER A 198 4.05 10.36 -28.93
CA SER A 198 3.83 9.06 -28.30
C SER A 198 5.14 8.37 -27.94
N LYS A 199 5.04 7.38 -27.04
CA LYS A 199 6.14 6.46 -26.77
C LYS A 199 6.43 5.63 -28.03
N GLY A 200 7.71 5.42 -28.36
CA GLY A 200 8.11 4.53 -29.45
C GLY A 200 7.97 3.05 -29.10
N SER A 201 8.45 2.17 -29.97
CA SER A 201 8.56 0.73 -29.71
C SER A 201 9.86 0.13 -30.26
N ILE A 202 10.46 -0.76 -29.48
CA ILE A 202 11.62 -1.56 -29.86
C ILE A 202 11.28 -3.04 -29.68
N PRO A 203 11.54 -3.89 -30.70
CA PRO A 203 11.48 -5.33 -30.54
C PRO A 203 12.73 -5.78 -29.77
N TYR A 204 12.65 -5.80 -28.44
CA TYR A 204 13.80 -6.09 -27.58
C TYR A 204 14.44 -7.46 -27.85
N GLU A 205 13.65 -8.44 -28.30
CA GLU A 205 14.14 -9.78 -28.69
C GLU A 205 15.08 -9.76 -29.91
N ASP A 206 14.96 -8.72 -30.75
CA ASP A 206 15.81 -8.53 -31.92
C ASP A 206 17.11 -7.79 -31.58
N VAL A 207 17.23 -7.17 -30.39
CA VAL A 207 18.41 -6.41 -29.99
C VAL A 207 19.51 -7.36 -29.51
N LYS A 208 20.56 -7.51 -30.32
CA LYS A 208 21.68 -8.43 -30.09
C LYS A 208 23.01 -7.68 -30.14
N LEU A 209 24.04 -8.20 -29.49
CA LEU A 209 25.39 -7.58 -29.53
C LEU A 209 25.87 -7.36 -30.97
N SER A 210 25.60 -8.30 -31.86
CA SER A 210 26.02 -8.26 -33.26
C SER A 210 25.35 -7.16 -34.09
N ASN A 211 24.21 -6.61 -33.66
CA ASN A 211 23.45 -5.62 -34.42
C ASN A 211 23.32 -4.25 -33.72
N LEU A 212 23.91 -4.06 -32.54
CA LEU A 212 23.87 -2.78 -31.81
C LEU A 212 24.33 -1.60 -32.67
N VAL A 213 25.43 -1.74 -33.43
CA VAL A 213 25.94 -0.70 -34.32
C VAL A 213 24.91 -0.33 -35.40
N SER A 214 24.34 -1.33 -36.07
CA SER A 214 23.34 -1.11 -37.12
C SER A 214 22.03 -0.53 -36.59
N MET A 215 21.67 -0.83 -35.34
CA MET A 215 20.45 -0.34 -34.70
C MET A 215 20.65 0.99 -33.95
N LYS A 216 21.88 1.51 -33.86
CA LYS A 216 22.26 2.64 -33.00
C LYS A 216 21.27 3.82 -33.08
N THR A 217 21.01 4.33 -34.28
CA THR A 217 20.11 5.48 -34.48
C THR A 217 18.72 5.20 -33.91
N ARG A 218 18.13 4.06 -34.27
CA ARG A 218 16.80 3.65 -33.80
C ARG A 218 16.73 3.51 -32.27
N LEU A 219 17.74 2.88 -31.67
CA LEU A 219 17.79 2.65 -30.22
C LEU A 219 17.98 3.97 -29.45
N LEU A 220 18.85 4.85 -29.94
CA LEU A 220 19.06 6.16 -29.33
C LEU A 220 17.84 7.08 -29.49
N ASP A 221 17.16 7.06 -30.64
CA ASP A 221 15.95 7.86 -30.85
C ASP A 221 14.80 7.40 -29.94
N TYR A 222 14.65 6.09 -29.75
CA TYR A 222 13.71 5.53 -28.77
C TYR A 222 14.00 6.02 -27.35
N MET A 223 15.23 5.84 -26.86
CA MET A 223 15.63 6.25 -25.52
C MET A 223 15.51 7.77 -25.33
N LYS A 224 15.88 8.56 -26.34
CA LYS A 224 15.71 10.03 -26.31
C LYS A 224 14.24 10.42 -26.19
N GLN A 225 13.34 9.75 -26.91
CA GLN A 225 11.91 10.00 -26.79
C GLN A 225 11.41 9.66 -25.39
N ASP A 226 11.84 8.54 -24.80
CA ASP A 226 11.48 8.18 -23.42
C ASP A 226 11.96 9.21 -22.39
N ILE A 227 13.20 9.68 -22.52
CA ILE A 227 13.76 10.73 -21.66
C ILE A 227 12.98 12.04 -21.82
N LEU A 228 12.64 12.42 -23.06
CA LEU A 228 11.86 13.62 -23.36
C LEU A 228 10.47 13.56 -22.72
N LEU A 229 9.76 12.44 -22.91
CA LEU A 229 8.43 12.21 -22.34
C LEU A 229 8.49 12.21 -20.81
N LEU A 230 9.49 11.57 -20.20
CA LEU A 230 9.66 11.59 -18.75
C LEU A 230 9.91 13.02 -18.24
N GLY A 231 10.69 13.81 -18.96
CA GLY A 231 10.90 15.23 -18.68
C GLY A 231 9.61 16.04 -18.71
N GLY A 232 8.82 15.89 -19.77
CA GLY A 232 7.51 16.52 -19.94
C GLY A 232 6.52 16.15 -18.84
N VAL A 233 6.38 14.86 -18.57
CA VAL A 233 5.50 14.31 -17.52
C VAL A 233 5.86 14.90 -16.15
N MET A 234 7.14 14.86 -15.77
CA MET A 234 7.59 15.34 -14.47
C MET A 234 7.44 16.87 -14.34
N ARG A 235 7.77 17.63 -15.40
CA ARG A 235 7.63 19.09 -15.41
C ARG A 235 6.17 19.50 -15.29
N LYS A 236 5.28 18.88 -16.07
CA LYS A 236 3.85 19.16 -16.01
C LYS A 236 3.28 18.84 -14.63
N ALA A 237 3.63 17.69 -14.07
CA ALA A 237 3.22 17.33 -12.72
C ALA A 237 3.70 18.37 -11.69
N GLN A 238 4.97 18.78 -11.77
CA GLN A 238 5.54 19.82 -10.90
C GLN A 238 4.72 21.10 -10.96
N ASP A 239 4.41 21.60 -12.16
CA ASP A 239 3.61 22.81 -12.35
C ASP A 239 2.21 22.68 -11.76
N LEU A 240 1.53 21.53 -11.99
CA LEU A 240 0.19 21.29 -11.48
C LEU A 240 0.15 21.34 -9.95
N TYR A 241 1.04 20.62 -9.27
CA TYR A 241 1.10 20.61 -7.81
C TYR A 241 1.58 21.95 -7.23
N TRP A 242 2.49 22.64 -7.92
CA TRP A 242 2.93 23.96 -7.51
C TRP A 242 1.82 25.01 -7.63
N ASN A 243 1.09 25.02 -8.74
CA ASN A 243 0.02 26.00 -8.96
C ASN A 243 -1.16 25.77 -8.02
N ALA A 244 -1.57 24.50 -7.82
CA ALA A 244 -2.69 24.17 -6.96
C ALA A 244 -2.37 24.28 -5.46
N TYR A 245 -1.16 23.89 -5.03
CA TYR A 245 -0.87 23.68 -3.59
C TYR A 245 0.43 24.34 -3.09
N LYS A 246 1.20 24.95 -4.00
CA LYS A 246 2.54 25.48 -3.71
C LYS A 246 3.45 24.41 -3.10
N VAL A 247 3.39 23.19 -3.61
CA VAL A 247 4.23 22.07 -3.17
C VAL A 247 4.99 21.54 -4.37
N ASP A 248 6.31 21.60 -4.29
CA ASP A 248 7.18 21.00 -5.30
C ASP A 248 7.27 19.47 -5.10
N ILE A 249 7.02 18.72 -6.18
CA ILE A 249 7.16 17.26 -6.20
C ILE A 249 8.60 16.80 -5.92
N GLU A 250 9.60 17.62 -6.25
CA GLU A 250 11.02 17.36 -5.93
C GLU A 250 11.24 17.19 -4.42
N SER A 251 10.43 17.85 -3.60
CA SER A 251 10.55 17.73 -2.14
C SER A 251 10.02 16.39 -1.60
N LYS A 252 9.36 15.56 -2.41
CA LYS A 252 8.67 14.33 -1.99
C LYS A 252 9.19 13.09 -2.73
N ILE A 253 9.18 11.96 -2.03
CA ILE A 253 9.67 10.68 -2.56
C ILE A 253 8.53 9.85 -3.13
N THR A 254 7.31 10.02 -2.60
CA THR A 254 6.16 9.18 -2.92
C THR A 254 4.86 9.99 -2.94
N LEU A 255 3.88 9.59 -3.74
CA LEU A 255 2.55 10.19 -3.79
C LEU A 255 1.83 10.23 -2.42
N PRO A 256 1.82 9.15 -1.59
CA PRO A 256 1.27 9.25 -0.23
C PRO A 256 1.94 10.32 0.65
N SER A 257 3.25 10.54 0.47
CA SER A 257 3.97 11.59 1.19
C SER A 257 3.64 13.00 0.68
N LEU A 258 3.34 13.13 -0.61
CA LEU A 258 2.84 14.35 -1.23
C LEU A 258 1.43 14.68 -0.74
N ALA A 259 0.51 13.69 -0.79
CA ALA A 259 -0.85 13.76 -0.26
C ALA A 259 -0.87 14.23 1.20
N LEU A 260 -0.08 13.58 2.07
CA LEU A 260 -0.01 13.94 3.47
C LEU A 260 0.55 15.35 3.69
N THR A 261 1.50 15.79 2.86
CA THR A 261 2.04 17.15 2.97
C THR A 261 0.98 18.18 2.60
N ILE A 262 0.27 17.96 1.50
CA ILE A 262 -0.81 18.84 1.04
C ILE A 262 -1.93 18.90 2.10
N PHE A 263 -2.36 17.74 2.61
CA PHE A 263 -3.32 17.64 3.71
C PHE A 263 -2.88 18.47 4.93
N ARG A 264 -1.66 18.25 5.43
CA ARG A 264 -1.13 18.93 6.61
C ARG A 264 -0.88 20.42 6.43
N LYS A 265 -0.72 20.87 5.18
CA LYS A 265 -0.43 22.28 4.84
C LYS A 265 -1.70 23.09 4.66
N ILE A 266 -2.73 22.51 4.04
CA ILE A 266 -3.88 23.25 3.54
C ILE A 266 -5.18 22.90 4.27
N TYR A 267 -5.35 21.63 4.64
CA TYR A 267 -6.66 21.11 5.05
C TYR A 267 -6.76 20.71 6.53
N TYR A 268 -5.61 20.61 7.22
CA TYR A 268 -5.54 20.05 8.57
C TYR A 268 -5.25 21.11 9.63
N ASP A 269 -6.16 21.23 10.60
CA ASP A 269 -5.95 22.00 11.82
C ASP A 269 -5.81 21.06 13.05
N PRO A 270 -4.59 20.91 13.62
CA PRO A 270 -4.36 20.07 14.79
C PRO A 270 -5.05 20.58 16.06
N LYS A 271 -5.55 21.83 16.10
CA LYS A 271 -6.34 22.35 17.23
C LYS A 271 -7.77 21.82 17.22
N THR A 272 -8.34 21.64 16.03
CA THR A 272 -9.71 21.16 15.85
C THR A 272 -9.78 19.64 15.91
N PHE A 273 -8.83 18.95 15.29
CA PHE A 273 -8.73 17.49 15.33
C PHE A 273 -7.27 17.08 15.59
N PRO A 274 -6.86 16.82 16.84
CA PRO A 274 -5.51 16.36 17.12
C PRO A 274 -5.36 14.88 16.72
N ILE A 275 -4.70 14.62 15.59
CA ILE A 275 -4.36 13.24 15.19
C ILE A 275 -3.23 12.70 16.07
N HIS A 276 -3.58 11.89 17.06
CA HIS A 276 -2.61 11.22 17.94
C HIS A 276 -1.67 10.27 17.18
N ILE A 277 -0.40 10.23 17.58
CA ILE A 277 0.59 9.27 17.08
C ILE A 277 0.71 8.15 18.11
N PRO A 278 0.27 6.91 17.79
CA PRO A 278 0.28 5.82 18.74
C PRO A 278 1.67 5.45 19.26
N ASN A 279 1.75 5.14 20.56
CA ASN A 279 2.90 4.45 21.15
C ASN A 279 2.92 2.96 20.76
N LEU A 280 3.95 2.21 21.19
CA LEU A 280 4.13 0.80 20.83
C LEU A 280 2.92 -0.06 21.20
N PHE A 281 2.38 0.11 22.41
CA PHE A 281 1.26 -0.69 22.91
C PHE A 281 -0.03 -0.35 22.16
N GLU A 282 -0.29 0.94 21.96
CA GLU A 282 -1.45 1.43 21.19
C GLU A 282 -1.40 0.95 19.73
N ASP A 283 -0.26 1.13 19.03
CA ASP A 283 -0.11 0.71 17.63
C ASP A 283 -0.24 -0.81 17.48
N THR A 284 0.42 -1.59 18.34
CA THR A 284 0.37 -3.06 18.31
C THR A 284 -1.05 -3.57 18.57
N PHE A 285 -1.75 -3.00 19.56
CA PHE A 285 -3.13 -3.37 19.86
C PHE A 285 -4.07 -3.02 18.71
N ILE A 286 -4.03 -1.78 18.23
CA ILE A 286 -4.94 -1.29 17.18
C ILE A 286 -4.69 -2.02 15.85
N ARG A 287 -3.44 -2.39 15.53
CA ARG A 287 -3.12 -3.17 14.32
C ARG A 287 -3.75 -4.55 14.29
N ARG A 288 -4.04 -5.16 15.45
CA ARG A 288 -4.80 -6.42 15.50
C ARG A 288 -6.20 -6.25 14.92
N GLY A 289 -6.77 -5.05 15.01
CA GLY A 289 -8.03 -4.68 14.36
C GLY A 289 -7.91 -3.99 13.01
N TYR A 290 -6.70 -3.91 12.44
CA TYR A 290 -6.51 -3.33 11.11
C TYR A 290 -6.66 -4.38 10.01
N TYR A 291 -7.88 -4.50 9.50
CA TYR A 291 -8.24 -5.39 8.39
C TYR A 291 -8.43 -4.62 7.08
N GLY A 292 -8.15 -5.28 5.95
CA GLY A 292 -8.36 -4.72 4.61
C GLY A 292 -9.83 -4.79 4.16
N GLY A 293 -10.07 -4.59 2.86
CA GLY A 293 -11.39 -4.75 2.26
C GLY A 293 -11.88 -6.20 2.24
N HIS A 294 -13.20 -6.38 2.09
CA HIS A 294 -13.84 -7.69 1.90
C HIS A 294 -13.59 -8.17 0.47
N ALA A 295 -13.04 -9.37 0.28
CA ALA A 295 -12.93 -9.97 -1.04
C ALA A 295 -13.21 -11.46 -1.00
N ASP A 296 -14.36 -11.90 -1.51
CA ASP A 296 -14.84 -13.29 -1.49
C ASP A 296 -15.62 -13.61 -2.77
N THR A 297 -15.62 -14.90 -3.12
CA THR A 297 -16.49 -15.49 -4.13
C THR A 297 -17.60 -16.24 -3.42
N TYR A 298 -18.85 -16.01 -3.81
CA TYR A 298 -20.03 -16.65 -3.24
C TYR A 298 -20.58 -17.71 -4.19
N ILE A 299 -21.03 -17.26 -5.36
CA ILE A 299 -21.62 -18.10 -6.40
C ILE A 299 -20.62 -18.14 -7.58
N PRO A 300 -20.17 -19.34 -8.00
CA PRO A 300 -19.04 -19.47 -8.93
C PRO A 300 -19.41 -19.26 -10.39
N TYR A 301 -20.69 -19.39 -10.76
CA TYR A 301 -21.17 -19.24 -12.13
C TYR A 301 -22.46 -18.43 -12.15
N GLY A 302 -22.59 -17.49 -13.09
CA GLY A 302 -23.84 -16.77 -13.31
C GLY A 302 -23.95 -16.12 -14.67
N GLU A 303 -25.18 -15.80 -15.06
CA GLU A 303 -25.52 -15.15 -16.33
C GLU A 303 -26.38 -13.90 -16.08
N ASN A 304 -26.31 -12.93 -16.99
CA ASN A 304 -27.06 -11.67 -16.94
C ASN A 304 -26.86 -10.91 -15.61
N LEU A 305 -25.60 -10.69 -15.23
CA LEU A 305 -25.20 -10.05 -13.99
C LEU A 305 -24.85 -8.56 -14.16
N TYR A 306 -24.81 -7.85 -13.03
CA TYR A 306 -24.45 -6.44 -12.96
C TYR A 306 -23.19 -6.26 -12.11
N TYR A 307 -22.11 -5.75 -12.71
CA TYR A 307 -20.88 -5.42 -11.99
C TYR A 307 -20.90 -3.94 -11.62
N TYR A 308 -21.00 -3.67 -10.32
CA TYR A 308 -20.88 -2.34 -9.75
C TYR A 308 -19.55 -2.10 -9.00
N ASP A 309 -19.06 -0.86 -9.03
CA ASP A 309 -17.90 -0.36 -8.29
C ASP A 309 -18.22 0.99 -7.63
N VAL A 310 -17.85 1.18 -6.37
CA VAL A 310 -18.11 2.43 -5.64
C VAL A 310 -17.16 3.52 -6.11
N ASN A 311 -17.71 4.68 -6.49
CA ASN A 311 -16.90 5.84 -6.84
C ASN A 311 -16.07 6.34 -5.64
N SER A 312 -14.81 5.92 -5.58
CA SER A 312 -13.84 6.35 -4.56
C SER A 312 -14.29 6.05 -3.13
N LEU A 313 -14.48 4.76 -2.81
CA LEU A 313 -14.98 4.28 -1.51
C LEU A 313 -14.22 4.90 -0.32
N TYR A 314 -12.89 4.73 -0.22
CA TYR A 314 -12.15 5.24 0.94
C TYR A 314 -12.24 6.76 1.09
N PRO A 315 -12.10 7.58 0.02
CA PRO A 315 -12.38 9.01 0.11
C PRO A 315 -13.81 9.35 0.56
N PHE A 316 -14.81 8.61 0.08
CA PHE A 316 -16.19 8.78 0.56
C PHE A 316 -16.27 8.55 2.07
N ILE A 317 -15.72 7.43 2.56
CA ILE A 317 -15.67 7.14 4.01
C ILE A 317 -14.93 8.22 4.79
N MET A 318 -13.78 8.67 4.28
CA MET A 318 -13.01 9.76 4.88
C MET A 318 -13.82 11.04 4.97
N LYS A 319 -14.70 11.32 4.00
CA LYS A 319 -15.54 12.52 3.98
C LYS A 319 -16.74 12.43 4.93
N THR A 320 -17.33 11.24 5.12
CA THR A 320 -18.67 11.12 5.73
C THR A 320 -18.72 10.51 7.12
N PHE A 321 -17.71 9.71 7.52
CA PHE A 321 -17.76 9.01 8.79
C PHE A 321 -16.96 9.74 9.88
N PRO A 322 -17.50 9.83 11.12
CA PRO A 322 -16.73 10.28 12.28
C PRO A 322 -15.48 9.42 12.51
N MET A 323 -14.41 10.05 13.01
CA MET A 323 -13.10 9.45 13.15
C MET A 323 -12.61 9.46 14.60
N PRO A 324 -11.72 8.51 14.99
CA PRO A 324 -11.09 8.50 16.31
C PRO A 324 -10.10 9.66 16.42
N GLY A 325 -10.52 10.71 17.14
CA GLY A 325 -9.71 11.88 17.45
C GLY A 325 -9.22 11.89 18.89
N GLY A 326 -8.35 12.84 19.21
CA GLY A 326 -7.83 12.98 20.57
C GLY A 326 -6.82 11.89 20.94
N LYS A 327 -6.45 11.89 22.22
CA LYS A 327 -5.54 10.89 22.80
C LYS A 327 -6.37 9.69 23.29
N PRO A 328 -5.98 8.45 22.95
CA PRO A 328 -6.73 7.29 23.42
C PRO A 328 -6.62 7.10 24.93
N LYS A 329 -7.67 6.51 25.50
CA LYS A 329 -7.72 6.04 26.90
C LYS A 329 -7.82 4.52 26.92
N TRP A 330 -6.88 3.86 27.59
CA TRP A 330 -6.98 2.42 27.85
C TRP A 330 -8.08 2.12 28.86
N CYS A 331 -8.92 1.15 28.54
CA CYS A 331 -9.95 0.59 29.41
C CYS A 331 -9.73 -0.92 29.50
N GLY A 332 -9.21 -1.38 30.65
CA GLY A 332 -8.86 -2.78 30.86
C GLY A 332 -10.05 -3.70 31.19
N ASN A 333 -11.23 -3.14 31.46
CA ASN A 333 -12.47 -3.87 31.64
C ASN A 333 -13.64 -3.09 31.04
N LEU A 334 -14.21 -3.62 29.96
CA LEU A 334 -15.40 -3.09 29.27
C LEU A 334 -16.62 -4.00 29.45
N GLU A 335 -16.51 -5.06 30.26
CA GLU A 335 -17.63 -5.98 30.50
C GLU A 335 -18.82 -5.24 31.13
N GLY A 336 -20.02 -5.51 30.60
CA GLY A 336 -21.26 -4.90 31.09
C GLY A 336 -21.44 -3.43 30.70
N GLN A 337 -20.47 -2.80 30.03
CA GLN A 337 -20.66 -1.48 29.44
C GLN A 337 -21.54 -1.58 28.20
N ASP A 338 -22.39 -0.59 28.00
CA ASP A 338 -23.18 -0.48 26.78
C ASP A 338 -22.26 -0.19 25.59
N LEU A 339 -22.29 -1.09 24.60
CA LEU A 339 -21.49 -0.99 23.39
C LEU A 339 -21.77 0.31 22.62
N ASP A 340 -23.00 0.84 22.66
CA ASP A 340 -23.36 2.07 21.94
C ASP A 340 -22.61 3.30 22.45
N GLY A 341 -22.29 3.33 23.74
CA GLY A 341 -21.48 4.37 24.38
C GLY A 341 -19.98 4.24 24.11
N LEU A 342 -19.51 3.14 23.53
CA LEU A 342 -18.09 2.91 23.27
C LEU A 342 -17.68 3.44 21.89
N PHE A 343 -16.53 4.09 21.80
CA PHE A 343 -15.95 4.54 20.55
C PHE A 343 -14.44 4.33 20.54
N GLY A 344 -13.92 3.47 19.66
CA GLY A 344 -12.49 3.16 19.62
C GLY A 344 -12.18 1.75 19.13
N PHE A 345 -11.09 1.16 19.60
CA PHE A 345 -10.66 -0.19 19.25
C PHE A 345 -10.80 -1.12 20.44
N ILE A 346 -11.60 -2.17 20.28
CA ILE A 346 -12.07 -3.02 21.36
C ILE A 346 -11.72 -4.46 21.04
N GLU A 347 -11.02 -5.12 21.95
CA GLU A 347 -10.96 -6.58 22.02
C GLU A 347 -12.30 -7.10 22.54
N ALA A 348 -12.95 -7.95 21.76
CA ALA A 348 -14.25 -8.50 22.09
C ALA A 348 -14.28 -10.00 21.85
N TYR A 349 -15.03 -10.70 22.69
CA TYR A 349 -15.58 -12.00 22.34
C TYR A 349 -16.73 -11.80 21.36
N VAL A 350 -16.73 -12.54 20.27
CA VAL A 350 -17.78 -12.51 19.27
C VAL A 350 -18.28 -13.94 18.97
N LEU A 351 -19.59 -14.09 18.89
CA LEU A 351 -20.25 -15.30 18.40
C LEU A 351 -21.12 -14.91 17.21
N CYS A 352 -20.68 -15.35 16.03
CA CYS A 352 -21.39 -15.21 14.77
C CYS A 352 -22.32 -16.41 14.57
N PRO A 353 -23.66 -16.20 14.45
CA PRO A 353 -24.60 -17.27 14.19
C PRO A 353 -24.26 -18.04 12.90
N LYS A 354 -24.35 -19.37 12.96
CA LYS A 354 -24.10 -20.25 11.80
C LYS A 354 -25.09 -20.05 10.65
N THR A 355 -26.22 -19.42 10.93
CA THR A 355 -27.26 -19.08 9.95
C THR A 355 -26.86 -17.94 9.01
N ILE A 356 -25.83 -17.15 9.35
CA ILE A 356 -25.36 -16.06 8.50
C ILE A 356 -24.49 -16.63 7.38
N LYS A 357 -25.02 -16.64 6.15
CA LYS A 357 -24.30 -17.15 4.96
C LYS A 357 -23.06 -16.33 4.59
N ARG A 358 -23.09 -15.03 4.89
CA ARG A 358 -22.07 -14.05 4.49
C ARG A 358 -21.63 -13.26 5.72
N PRO A 359 -20.76 -13.82 6.57
CA PRO A 359 -20.36 -13.15 7.81
C PRO A 359 -19.69 -11.80 7.55
N PHE A 360 -19.82 -10.89 8.51
CA PHE A 360 -19.38 -9.51 8.43
C PHE A 360 -18.02 -9.28 9.09
N LEU A 361 -17.78 -9.85 10.28
CA LEU A 361 -16.57 -9.54 11.02
C LEU A 361 -15.35 -10.25 10.43
N PRO A 362 -14.26 -9.51 10.13
CA PRO A 362 -13.04 -10.10 9.63
C PRO A 362 -12.28 -10.86 10.73
N TYR A 363 -11.56 -11.90 10.32
CA TYR A 363 -10.68 -12.68 11.18
C TYR A 363 -9.40 -13.04 10.41
N ARG A 364 -8.25 -13.11 11.08
CA ARG A 364 -6.99 -13.58 10.49
C ARG A 364 -6.62 -14.90 11.12
N ASP A 365 -6.49 -15.94 10.30
CA ASP A 365 -6.00 -17.24 10.76
C ASP A 365 -4.48 -17.21 11.06
N ASP A 366 -3.95 -18.33 11.55
CA ASP A 366 -2.52 -18.50 11.85
C ASP A 366 -1.61 -18.30 10.62
N LYS A 367 -2.15 -18.44 9.41
CA LYS A 367 -1.45 -18.19 8.14
C LYS A 367 -1.56 -16.74 7.67
N ASN A 368 -2.19 -15.87 8.48
CA ASN A 368 -2.48 -14.47 8.19
C ASN A 368 -3.44 -14.25 6.99
N THR A 369 -4.24 -15.26 6.66
CA THR A 369 -5.32 -15.20 5.67
C THR A 369 -6.50 -14.44 6.27
N LEU A 370 -6.99 -13.42 5.57
CA LEU A 370 -8.18 -12.68 5.97
C LEU A 370 -9.44 -13.48 5.63
N LEU A 371 -10.23 -13.85 6.61
CA LEU A 371 -11.47 -14.62 6.52
C LEU A 371 -12.65 -13.82 7.05
N PHE A 372 -13.86 -14.27 6.70
CA PHE A 372 -15.13 -13.80 7.26
C PHE A 372 -15.94 -15.01 7.76
N PRO A 373 -15.64 -15.51 8.97
CA PRO A 373 -16.13 -16.80 9.44
C PRO A 373 -17.40 -16.70 10.31
N THR A 374 -18.06 -17.85 10.50
CA THR A 374 -19.05 -18.07 11.56
C THR A 374 -18.39 -18.69 12.80
N GLY A 375 -19.13 -18.82 13.90
CA GLY A 375 -18.64 -19.45 15.13
C GLY A 375 -18.16 -18.45 16.18
N GLU A 376 -17.31 -18.90 17.10
CA GLU A 376 -16.88 -18.12 18.27
C GLU A 376 -15.40 -17.77 18.21
N PHE A 377 -15.06 -16.49 18.36
CA PHE A 377 -13.67 -16.04 18.33
C PHE A 377 -13.45 -14.76 19.12
N ILE A 378 -12.18 -14.45 19.37
CA ILE A 378 -11.75 -13.18 19.96
C ILE A 378 -10.95 -12.39 18.96
N GLY A 379 -11.28 -11.12 18.82
CA GLY A 379 -10.55 -10.21 17.95
C GLY A 379 -10.63 -8.77 18.46
N VAL A 380 -9.72 -7.94 17.94
CA VAL A 380 -9.78 -6.50 18.12
C VAL A 380 -10.53 -5.92 16.93
N TYR A 381 -11.49 -5.05 17.19
CA TYR A 381 -12.35 -4.44 16.17
C TYR A 381 -12.53 -2.95 16.45
N TYR A 382 -12.78 -2.19 15.39
CA TYR A 382 -13.32 -0.85 15.56
C TYR A 382 -14.74 -0.95 16.13
N SER A 383 -15.08 -0.13 17.13
CA SER A 383 -16.34 -0.21 17.87
C SER A 383 -17.56 -0.16 16.97
N GLU A 384 -17.51 0.61 15.88
CA GLU A 384 -18.64 0.72 14.96
C GLU A 384 -18.88 -0.58 14.17
N GLU A 385 -17.85 -1.41 13.92
CA GLU A 385 -18.03 -2.74 13.34
C GLU A 385 -18.72 -3.68 14.32
N LEU A 386 -18.38 -3.59 15.61
CA LEU A 386 -19.02 -4.39 16.65
C LEU A 386 -20.49 -4.02 16.81
N LYS A 387 -20.82 -2.73 16.75
CA LYS A 387 -22.22 -2.25 16.77
C LYS A 387 -23.00 -2.78 15.58
N TYR A 388 -22.40 -2.70 14.38
CA TYR A 388 -23.01 -3.21 13.16
C TYR A 388 -23.19 -4.74 13.21
N ALA A 389 -22.16 -5.49 13.63
CA ALA A 389 -22.25 -6.93 13.84
C ALA A 389 -23.38 -7.30 14.81
N ARG A 390 -23.52 -6.60 15.94
CA ARG A 390 -24.63 -6.82 16.89
C ARG A 390 -26.00 -6.65 16.22
N SER A 391 -26.15 -5.65 15.34
CA SER A 391 -27.40 -5.45 14.57
C SER A 391 -27.71 -6.59 13.59
N LEU A 392 -26.69 -7.35 13.17
CA LEU A 392 -26.82 -8.53 12.32
C LEU A 392 -27.09 -9.83 13.12
N GLY A 393 -27.25 -9.74 14.44
CA GLY A 393 -27.51 -10.89 15.32
C GLY A 393 -26.27 -11.52 15.95
N TYR A 394 -25.10 -10.88 15.86
CA TYR A 394 -23.90 -11.35 16.56
C TYR A 394 -24.07 -11.13 18.06
N THR A 395 -23.61 -12.09 18.87
CA THR A 395 -23.35 -11.82 20.29
C THR A 395 -21.97 -11.18 20.40
N VAL A 396 -21.90 -9.99 20.99
CA VAL A 396 -20.65 -9.25 21.20
C VAL A 396 -20.49 -8.93 22.68
N ILE A 397 -19.37 -9.34 23.25
CA ILE A 397 -19.00 -9.02 24.63
C ILE A 397 -17.68 -8.24 24.62
N PRO A 398 -17.71 -6.91 24.82
CA PRO A 398 -16.51 -6.08 24.96
C PRO A 398 -15.67 -6.52 26.16
N LEU A 399 -14.36 -6.68 25.98
CA LEU A 399 -13.44 -7.12 27.04
C LEU A 399 -12.55 -5.97 27.50
N SER A 400 -11.76 -5.42 26.58
CA SER A 400 -10.81 -4.33 26.84
C SER A 400 -10.57 -3.52 25.58
N GLY A 401 -9.99 -2.33 25.68
CA GLY A 401 -9.71 -1.55 24.48
C GLY A 401 -9.16 -0.16 24.71
N TYR A 402 -8.82 0.50 23.61
CA TYR A 402 -8.48 1.91 23.58
C TYR A 402 -9.69 2.70 23.06
N LEU A 403 -10.25 3.55 23.92
CA LEU A 403 -11.34 4.44 23.57
C LEU A 403 -10.81 5.80 23.12
N PHE A 404 -11.49 6.40 22.16
CA PHE A 404 -11.16 7.68 21.54
C PHE A 404 -12.36 8.63 21.64
N GLU A 405 -12.10 9.92 21.42
CA GLU A 405 -13.17 10.88 21.21
C GLU A 405 -13.77 10.67 19.81
N LYS A 406 -15.10 10.57 19.74
CA LYS A 406 -15.84 10.56 18.47
C LYS A 406 -15.90 11.99 17.95
N MET A 407 -15.18 12.27 16.88
CA MET A 407 -15.06 13.60 16.31
C MET A 407 -15.46 13.59 14.83
N GLU A 408 -15.98 14.71 14.36
CA GLU A 408 -16.20 14.95 12.93
C GLU A 408 -14.89 14.80 12.15
N THR A 409 -14.99 14.30 10.93
CA THR A 409 -13.82 13.90 10.17
C THR A 409 -12.91 15.08 9.80
N PRO A 410 -11.58 14.95 9.94
CA PRO A 410 -10.65 16.00 9.52
C PRO A 410 -10.43 16.03 8.00
N PHE A 411 -11.07 15.13 7.22
CA PHE A 411 -10.79 14.94 5.80
C PHE A 411 -11.83 15.55 4.86
N GLU A 412 -12.93 16.09 5.37
CA GLU A 412 -14.05 16.57 4.55
C GLU A 412 -13.62 17.60 3.50
N SER A 413 -12.89 18.63 3.92
CA SER A 413 -12.41 19.70 3.05
C SER A 413 -11.39 19.20 2.01
N PHE A 414 -10.50 18.30 2.41
CA PHE A 414 -9.52 17.65 1.54
C PHE A 414 -10.20 16.85 0.43
N VAL A 415 -11.15 15.99 0.79
CA VAL A 415 -11.85 15.13 -0.17
C VAL A 415 -12.75 15.97 -1.09
N SER A 416 -13.56 16.87 -0.53
CA SER A 416 -14.50 17.70 -1.32
C SER A 416 -13.77 18.57 -2.33
N SER A 417 -12.70 19.26 -1.91
CA SER A 417 -11.89 20.12 -2.80
C SER A 417 -11.24 19.33 -3.95
N LEU A 418 -10.66 18.16 -3.66
CA LEU A 418 -10.02 17.32 -4.68
C LEU A 418 -11.03 16.70 -5.64
N PHE A 419 -12.17 16.28 -5.12
CA PHE A 419 -13.22 15.68 -5.91
C PHE A 419 -13.86 16.69 -6.87
N GLU A 420 -14.18 17.89 -6.40
CA GLU A 420 -14.67 18.98 -7.25
C GLU A 420 -13.64 19.36 -8.33
N SER A 421 -12.37 19.47 -7.95
CA SER A 421 -11.29 19.77 -8.90
C SER A 421 -11.14 18.67 -9.96
N ARG A 422 -11.37 17.41 -9.56
CA ARG A 422 -11.39 16.25 -10.47
C ARG A 422 -12.57 16.31 -11.44
N LEU A 423 -13.76 16.74 -11.01
CA LEU A 423 -14.93 16.88 -11.88
C LEU A 423 -14.69 17.99 -12.92
N LYS A 424 -14.24 19.17 -12.49
CA LYS A 424 -13.87 20.28 -13.39
C LYS A 424 -12.81 19.87 -14.41
N ALA A 425 -11.83 19.07 -13.98
CA ALA A 425 -10.81 18.53 -14.88
C ALA A 425 -11.42 17.60 -15.95
N LYS A 426 -12.39 16.75 -15.59
CA LYS A 426 -13.10 15.92 -16.58
C LYS A 426 -13.95 16.76 -17.54
N GLU A 427 -14.69 17.74 -17.02
CA GLU A 427 -15.54 18.63 -17.82
C GLU A 427 -14.73 19.43 -18.86
N SER A 428 -13.49 19.77 -18.52
CA SER A 428 -12.55 20.46 -19.43
C SER A 428 -11.73 19.51 -20.32
N GLY A 429 -12.00 18.20 -20.31
CA GLY A 429 -11.23 17.20 -21.06
C GLY A 429 -9.78 17.02 -20.60
N ASN A 430 -9.44 17.48 -19.39
CA ASN A 430 -8.11 17.39 -18.81
C ASN A 430 -7.95 16.10 -17.99
N ASP A 431 -7.83 14.99 -18.69
CA ASP A 431 -7.72 13.65 -18.09
C ASP A 431 -6.48 13.51 -17.20
N ALA A 432 -5.38 14.16 -17.55
CA ALA A 432 -4.17 14.25 -16.72
C ALA A 432 -4.46 14.79 -15.33
N LEU A 433 -5.12 15.94 -15.28
CA LEU A 433 -5.44 16.61 -14.04
C LEU A 433 -6.45 15.80 -13.23
N SER A 434 -7.41 15.16 -13.90
CA SER A 434 -8.36 14.23 -13.27
C SER A 434 -7.65 13.02 -12.63
N TYR A 435 -6.67 12.44 -13.33
CA TYR A 435 -5.84 11.34 -12.85
C TYR A 435 -5.02 11.74 -11.62
N VAL A 436 -4.38 12.92 -11.65
CA VAL A 436 -3.63 13.48 -10.53
C VAL A 436 -4.50 13.60 -9.28
N TYR A 437 -5.67 14.23 -9.38
CA TYR A 437 -6.57 14.41 -8.24
C TYR A 437 -7.11 13.08 -7.71
N LYS A 438 -7.50 12.14 -8.59
CA LYS A 438 -7.93 10.78 -8.19
C LYS A 438 -6.87 10.10 -7.33
N ASN A 439 -5.63 10.11 -7.79
CA ASN A 439 -4.55 9.41 -7.11
C ASN A 439 -4.13 10.09 -5.81
N LEU A 440 -4.09 11.42 -5.78
CA LEU A 440 -3.79 12.20 -4.58
C LEU A 440 -4.80 11.90 -3.46
N MET A 441 -6.09 11.89 -3.81
CA MET A 441 -7.19 11.61 -2.90
C MET A 441 -7.12 10.19 -2.33
N ASN A 442 -6.89 9.18 -3.19
CA ASN A 442 -6.81 7.78 -2.78
C ASN A 442 -5.54 7.42 -1.99
N SER A 443 -4.47 8.21 -2.12
CA SER A 443 -3.16 7.88 -1.54
C SER A 443 -2.96 8.33 -0.09
N LEU A 444 -3.86 9.16 0.45
CA LEU A 444 -3.69 9.74 1.78
C LEU A 444 -3.83 8.68 2.89
N TYR A 445 -4.93 7.92 2.92
CA TYR A 445 -5.27 7.07 4.06
C TYR A 445 -4.19 6.01 4.35
N GLY A 446 -3.64 5.39 3.30
CA GLY A 446 -2.62 4.35 3.42
C GLY A 446 -1.34 4.85 4.10
N ARG A 447 -1.09 6.17 4.10
CA ARG A 447 0.03 6.77 4.81
C ARG A 447 -0.11 6.66 6.33
N PHE A 448 -1.33 6.75 6.85
CA PHE A 448 -1.60 6.60 8.28
C PHE A 448 -1.44 5.14 8.75
N GLY A 449 -1.66 4.18 7.86
CA GLY A 449 -1.55 2.73 8.15
C GLY A 449 -0.15 2.13 7.97
N ILE A 450 0.90 2.92 7.68
CA ILE A 450 2.26 2.41 7.43
C ILE A 450 2.70 1.48 8.57
N ASN A 451 3.15 0.28 8.21
CA ASN A 451 3.68 -0.67 9.18
C ASN A 451 5.06 -0.18 9.69
N PRO A 452 5.24 -0.03 11.03
CA PRO A 452 6.53 0.33 11.62
C PRO A 452 7.55 -0.80 11.51
N VAL A 453 7.09 -2.05 11.39
CA VAL A 453 7.93 -3.21 11.08
C VAL A 453 8.13 -3.30 9.58
N THR A 454 9.39 -3.18 9.14
CA THR A 454 9.76 -3.26 7.72
C THR A 454 11.10 -3.97 7.56
N THR A 455 11.37 -4.52 6.38
CA THR A 455 12.76 -4.88 6.05
C THR A 455 13.51 -3.64 5.61
N VAL A 456 14.78 -3.56 5.98
CA VAL A 456 15.72 -2.51 5.55
C VAL A 456 16.88 -3.20 4.85
N THR A 457 17.26 -2.70 3.68
CA THR A 457 18.46 -3.15 2.96
C THR A 457 19.46 -2.01 2.87
N GLU A 458 20.68 -2.22 3.36
CA GLU A 458 21.77 -1.25 3.38
C GLU A 458 22.97 -1.77 2.59
N VAL A 459 23.63 -0.87 1.84
CA VAL A 459 25.00 -1.08 1.35
C VAL A 459 25.94 -0.38 2.32
N CYS A 460 26.82 -1.12 2.99
CA CYS A 460 27.54 -0.65 4.16
C CYS A 460 28.99 -1.14 4.24
N SER A 461 29.81 -0.49 5.07
CA SER A 461 31.20 -0.89 5.33
C SER A 461 31.28 -2.15 6.21
N GLN A 462 32.46 -2.77 6.27
CA GLN A 462 32.76 -3.90 7.16
C GLN A 462 32.33 -3.63 8.62
N ASP A 463 32.66 -2.46 9.18
CA ASP A 463 32.32 -2.13 10.57
C ASP A 463 30.81 -2.09 10.81
N ARG A 464 30.06 -1.51 9.84
CA ARG A 464 28.60 -1.45 9.92
C ARG A 464 27.98 -2.84 9.74
N TYR A 465 28.53 -3.65 8.85
CA TYR A 465 28.16 -5.06 8.70
C TYR A 465 28.36 -5.84 10.01
N ASN A 466 29.54 -5.74 10.64
CA ASN A 466 29.84 -6.41 11.90
C ASN A 466 28.88 -5.98 13.02
N PHE A 467 28.50 -4.69 13.04
CA PHE A 467 27.49 -4.17 13.96
C PHE A 467 26.11 -4.78 13.70
N LEU A 468 25.64 -4.77 12.45
CA LEU A 468 24.30 -5.26 12.09
C LEU A 468 24.15 -6.75 12.38
N ILE A 469 25.18 -7.56 12.14
CA ILE A 469 25.13 -9.00 12.42
C ILE A 469 24.88 -9.30 13.89
N ARG A 470 25.43 -8.48 14.79
CA ARG A 470 25.33 -8.69 16.24
C ARG A 470 24.06 -8.11 16.86
N ASN A 471 23.43 -7.15 16.19
CA ASN A 471 22.41 -6.29 16.79
C ASN A 471 21.11 -6.20 15.96
N SER A 472 20.89 -7.07 14.99
CA SER A 472 19.72 -7.01 14.11
C SER A 472 19.20 -8.39 13.73
N ASP A 473 17.90 -8.49 13.48
CA ASP A 473 17.24 -9.69 12.95
C ASP A 473 17.52 -9.79 11.44
N LEU A 474 18.64 -10.43 11.09
CA LEU A 474 19.15 -10.54 9.71
C LEU A 474 18.25 -11.40 8.83
N ILE A 475 18.14 -10.98 7.57
CA ILE A 475 17.54 -11.76 6.48
C ILE A 475 18.64 -12.34 5.59
N PHE A 476 19.57 -11.50 5.14
CA PHE A 476 20.78 -11.93 4.44
C PHE A 476 21.89 -10.88 4.56
N ALA A 477 23.13 -11.30 4.35
CA ALA A 477 24.28 -10.41 4.29
C ALA A 477 25.34 -11.02 3.36
N ASP A 478 25.71 -10.29 2.30
CA ASP A 478 26.64 -10.76 1.27
C ASP A 478 27.68 -9.67 0.96
N GLN A 479 28.92 -10.08 0.66
CA GLN A 479 29.97 -9.16 0.26
C GLN A 479 29.74 -8.73 -1.20
N LEU A 480 29.66 -7.42 -1.45
CA LEU A 480 29.47 -6.87 -2.79
C LEU A 480 30.82 -6.62 -3.48
N ASN A 481 31.81 -6.13 -2.73
CA ASN A 481 33.20 -5.97 -3.13
C ASN A 481 34.09 -5.84 -1.88
N GLU A 482 35.39 -5.55 -2.06
CA GLU A 482 36.35 -5.39 -0.96
C GLU A 482 35.95 -4.34 0.09
N LYS A 483 35.15 -3.33 -0.29
CA LYS A 483 34.77 -2.20 0.57
C LYS A 483 33.36 -2.34 1.16
N TYR A 484 32.44 -2.97 0.42
CA TYR A 484 31.01 -2.91 0.73
C TYR A 484 30.38 -4.29 0.88
N TYR A 485 29.46 -4.37 1.83
CA TYR A 485 28.50 -5.46 2.01
C TYR A 485 27.11 -4.96 1.70
N ILE A 486 26.26 -5.84 1.19
CA ILE A 486 24.81 -5.64 1.16
C ILE A 486 24.18 -6.46 2.28
N VAL A 487 23.39 -5.81 3.12
CA VAL A 487 22.78 -6.43 4.30
C VAL A 487 21.30 -6.10 4.34
N SER A 488 20.46 -7.11 4.51
CA SER A 488 19.02 -6.95 4.72
C SER A 488 18.62 -7.51 6.09
N TYR A 489 17.81 -6.77 6.83
CA TYR A 489 17.39 -7.12 8.17
C TYR A 489 16.01 -6.54 8.51
N TRP A 490 15.33 -7.09 9.50
CA TRP A 490 14.08 -6.54 10.04
C TRP A 490 14.36 -5.35 10.95
N SER A 491 13.67 -4.24 10.69
CA SER A 491 13.65 -3.05 11.53
C SER A 491 12.29 -2.91 12.19
N GLY A 492 12.27 -2.48 13.46
CA GLY A 492 11.04 -2.23 14.22
C GLY A 492 10.49 -3.46 14.97
N LYS A 493 11.16 -4.61 14.92
CA LYS A 493 10.91 -5.75 15.82
C LYS A 493 11.77 -5.61 17.08
N GLY A 494 11.20 -5.89 18.26
CA GLY A 494 11.94 -5.92 19.53
C GLY A 494 11.87 -4.61 20.34
N SER A 495 11.81 -4.77 21.65
CA SER A 495 11.31 -3.81 22.66
C SER A 495 12.20 -2.62 23.02
N ASP A 496 13.42 -2.50 22.49
CA ASP A 496 14.39 -1.57 23.11
C ASP A 496 14.29 -0.13 22.58
N TYR A 497 13.68 0.10 21.41
CA TYR A 497 13.49 1.45 20.87
C TYR A 497 12.32 1.57 19.88
N TRP A 498 11.14 1.93 20.38
CA TRP A 498 9.98 2.28 19.54
C TRP A 498 10.20 3.65 18.87
N ASN A 499 10.36 3.65 17.55
CA ASN A 499 10.51 4.87 16.75
C ASN A 499 9.72 4.75 15.45
N PRO A 500 8.37 4.72 15.53
CA PRO A 500 7.53 4.59 14.36
C PRO A 500 7.67 5.84 13.48
N PRO A 501 7.25 5.77 12.22
CA PRO A 501 7.08 6.97 11.42
C PRO A 501 6.23 7.98 12.20
N LYS A 502 6.70 9.23 12.36
CA LYS A 502 6.03 10.32 13.11
C LYS A 502 4.73 10.84 12.47
N ILE A 503 4.11 10.01 11.65
CA ILE A 503 2.93 10.24 10.82
C ILE A 503 2.08 8.96 10.69
N SER A 504 2.46 7.89 11.39
CA SER A 504 1.69 6.65 11.49
C SER A 504 0.58 6.89 12.50
N ALA A 505 -0.66 6.81 12.06
CA ALA A 505 -1.87 6.98 12.86
C ALA A 505 -2.83 5.85 12.48
N VAL A 506 -2.45 4.62 12.83
CA VAL A 506 -3.12 3.40 12.38
C VAL A 506 -4.60 3.37 12.75
N GLN A 507 -4.99 4.05 13.84
CA GLN A 507 -6.39 4.21 14.24
C GLN A 507 -7.27 4.82 13.15
N LEU A 508 -6.76 5.78 12.37
CA LEU A 508 -7.53 6.38 11.27
C LEU A 508 -7.63 5.41 10.10
N ALA A 509 -6.52 4.78 9.71
CA ALA A 509 -6.51 3.83 8.60
C ALA A 509 -7.42 2.62 8.87
N ALA A 510 -7.39 2.10 10.09
CA ALA A 510 -8.24 0.99 10.51
C ALA A 510 -9.72 1.38 10.58
N ALA A 511 -10.06 2.55 11.14
CA ALA A 511 -11.43 3.07 11.15
C ALA A 511 -11.98 3.30 9.73
N ILE A 512 -11.18 3.87 8.82
CA ILE A 512 -11.57 4.06 7.42
C ILE A 512 -11.88 2.71 6.74
N THR A 513 -11.04 1.70 6.92
CA THR A 513 -11.30 0.37 6.33
C THR A 513 -12.49 -0.35 6.97
N ALA A 514 -12.70 -0.15 8.27
CA ALA A 514 -13.84 -0.67 9.01
C ALA A 514 -15.17 -0.09 8.51
N CYS A 515 -15.27 1.24 8.43
CA CYS A 515 -16.44 1.91 7.90
C CYS A 515 -16.68 1.58 6.42
N ALA A 516 -15.63 1.34 5.62
CA ALA A 516 -15.77 0.85 4.25
C ALA A 516 -16.45 -0.53 4.20
N ARG A 517 -16.08 -1.46 5.10
CA ARG A 517 -16.77 -2.76 5.20
C ARG A 517 -18.22 -2.61 5.64
N ILE A 518 -18.51 -1.75 6.62
CA ILE A 518 -19.89 -1.45 7.05
C ILE A 518 -20.72 -0.95 5.87
N TYR A 519 -20.17 0.00 5.08
CA TYR A 519 -20.84 0.55 3.91
C TYR A 519 -21.12 -0.49 2.82
N MET A 520 -20.18 -1.40 2.57
CA MET A 520 -20.32 -2.42 1.52
C MET A 520 -21.21 -3.60 1.92
N TYR A 521 -21.34 -3.89 3.22
CA TYR A 521 -21.99 -5.12 3.67
C TYR A 521 -23.45 -5.29 3.24
N PRO A 522 -24.33 -4.26 3.22
CA PRO A 522 -25.71 -4.41 2.73
C PRO A 522 -25.77 -5.06 1.34
N TYR A 523 -24.86 -4.67 0.44
CA TYR A 523 -24.77 -5.21 -0.92
C TYR A 523 -24.16 -6.60 -0.96
N ILE A 524 -23.13 -6.82 -0.14
CA ILE A 524 -22.47 -8.12 -0.03
C ILE A 524 -23.45 -9.16 0.53
N SER A 525 -24.28 -8.78 1.49
CA SER A 525 -25.19 -9.67 2.22
C SER A 525 -26.36 -10.20 1.40
N ARG A 526 -26.64 -9.61 0.23
CA ARG A 526 -27.73 -10.01 -0.65
C ARG A 526 -27.54 -11.44 -1.15
N GLU A 527 -28.61 -12.22 -1.21
CA GLU A 527 -28.58 -13.60 -1.70
C GLU A 527 -28.07 -13.72 -3.15
N ASP A 528 -28.33 -12.71 -3.97
CA ASP A 528 -27.93 -12.65 -5.39
C ASP A 528 -26.55 -12.04 -5.63
N CYS A 529 -25.73 -11.83 -4.60
CA CYS A 529 -24.36 -11.32 -4.80
C CYS A 529 -23.40 -12.49 -5.10
N TYR A 530 -22.74 -12.46 -6.26
CA TYR A 530 -21.85 -13.53 -6.75
C TYR A 530 -20.42 -13.35 -6.26
N TYR A 531 -19.95 -12.11 -6.22
CA TYR A 531 -18.56 -11.76 -5.98
C TYR A 531 -18.43 -10.38 -5.36
N THR A 532 -17.40 -10.18 -4.53
CA THR A 532 -16.98 -8.86 -4.04
C THR A 532 -15.46 -8.73 -3.98
N ASP A 533 -14.94 -7.54 -4.25
CA ASP A 533 -13.54 -7.17 -4.00
C ASP A 533 -13.43 -5.70 -3.60
N THR A 534 -13.28 -5.48 -2.30
CA THR A 534 -13.09 -4.19 -1.61
C THR A 534 -14.26 -3.21 -1.78
N ASP A 535 -14.38 -2.61 -2.97
CA ASP A 535 -15.31 -1.56 -3.35
C ASP A 535 -16.26 -1.97 -4.49
N SER A 536 -16.21 -3.25 -4.87
CA SER A 536 -17.04 -3.81 -5.94
C SER A 536 -17.93 -4.95 -5.50
N VAL A 537 -19.07 -5.09 -6.17
CA VAL A 537 -19.99 -6.24 -6.08
C VAL A 537 -20.48 -6.65 -7.47
N VAL A 538 -20.68 -7.95 -7.67
CA VAL A 538 -21.38 -8.49 -8.83
C VAL A 538 -22.70 -9.09 -8.35
N LEU A 539 -23.82 -8.64 -8.92
CA LEU A 539 -25.17 -8.97 -8.47
C LEU A 539 -26.01 -9.58 -9.59
N GLY A 540 -26.95 -10.46 -9.23
CA GLY A 540 -27.93 -11.01 -10.17
C GLY A 540 -29.10 -10.08 -10.49
N GLN A 541 -29.44 -9.16 -9.58
CA GLN A 541 -30.45 -8.12 -9.79
C GLN A 541 -29.80 -6.73 -9.72
N PRO A 542 -30.32 -5.74 -10.47
CA PRO A 542 -29.78 -4.40 -10.47
C PRO A 542 -29.95 -3.72 -9.11
N LEU A 543 -29.06 -2.78 -8.80
CA LEU A 543 -29.23 -1.85 -7.68
C LEU A 543 -30.33 -0.81 -7.99
N PRO A 544 -30.97 -0.23 -6.96
CA PRO A 544 -31.89 0.90 -7.15
C PRO A 544 -31.22 2.07 -7.88
N GLU A 545 -31.95 2.76 -8.75
CA GLU A 545 -31.41 3.84 -9.58
C GLU A 545 -30.82 4.99 -8.75
N GLU A 546 -31.40 5.27 -7.59
CA GLU A 546 -30.93 6.30 -6.66
C GLU A 546 -29.54 6.02 -6.09
N GLU A 547 -29.10 4.77 -6.09
CA GLU A 547 -27.78 4.37 -5.60
C GLU A 547 -26.71 4.36 -6.71
N ILE A 548 -27.15 4.46 -7.97
CA ILE A 548 -26.29 4.36 -9.14
C ILE A 548 -25.98 5.76 -9.69
N HIS A 549 -24.70 6.06 -9.87
CA HIS A 549 -24.26 7.21 -10.65
C HIS A 549 -22.83 7.00 -11.15
N SER A 550 -22.53 7.38 -12.38
CA SER A 550 -21.20 7.20 -13.00
C SER A 550 -20.07 8.05 -12.41
N SER A 551 -20.40 8.98 -11.51
CA SER A 551 -19.48 10.04 -11.11
C SER A 551 -19.73 10.66 -9.74
N VAL A 552 -20.81 10.33 -9.02
CA VAL A 552 -21.07 10.89 -7.68
C VAL A 552 -20.29 10.10 -6.63
N LEU A 553 -19.58 10.82 -5.76
CA LEU A 553 -18.76 10.23 -4.69
C LEU A 553 -19.59 9.30 -3.80
N GLY A 554 -19.12 8.08 -3.58
CA GLY A 554 -19.79 7.09 -2.74
C GLY A 554 -20.92 6.32 -3.43
N LYS A 555 -21.48 6.79 -4.55
CA LYS A 555 -22.46 6.01 -5.32
C LYS A 555 -21.80 4.92 -6.15
N PHE A 556 -22.56 3.89 -6.52
CA PHE A 556 -22.10 2.83 -7.39
C PHE A 556 -22.09 3.27 -8.86
N LYS A 557 -20.98 3.01 -9.54
CA LYS A 557 -20.91 3.04 -11.01
C LYS A 557 -21.17 1.62 -11.52
N LEU A 558 -22.07 1.49 -12.50
CA LEU A 558 -22.18 0.25 -13.28
C LEU A 558 -20.95 0.18 -14.21
N GLU A 559 -20.04 -0.76 -13.93
CA GLU A 559 -18.83 -1.00 -14.73
C GLU A 559 -19.16 -1.86 -15.95
N HIS A 560 -19.87 -2.97 -15.73
CA HIS A 560 -20.20 -3.92 -16.79
C HIS A 560 -21.60 -4.50 -16.62
N LYS A 561 -22.30 -4.67 -17.74
CA LYS A 561 -23.39 -5.65 -17.87
C LYS A 561 -22.78 -6.96 -18.36
N VAL A 562 -22.94 -8.01 -17.58
CA VAL A 562 -22.21 -9.27 -17.74
C VAL A 562 -23.16 -10.35 -18.25
N LYS A 563 -22.88 -10.90 -19.42
CA LYS A 563 -23.67 -11.98 -20.02
C LYS A 563 -23.42 -13.32 -19.33
N LYS A 564 -22.15 -13.63 -19.07
CA LYS A 564 -21.69 -14.88 -18.42
C LYS A 564 -20.48 -14.55 -17.55
N ALA A 565 -20.39 -15.17 -16.37
CA ALA A 565 -19.25 -15.01 -15.48
C ALA A 565 -18.87 -16.33 -14.81
N ILE A 566 -17.57 -16.53 -14.62
CA ILE A 566 -16.98 -17.61 -13.82
C ILE A 566 -16.10 -16.98 -12.75
N PHE A 567 -16.42 -17.21 -11.48
CA PHE A 567 -15.67 -16.76 -10.30
C PHE A 567 -15.09 -17.98 -9.58
N LEU A 568 -13.76 -18.14 -9.59
CA LEU A 568 -13.12 -19.31 -8.97
C LEU A 568 -12.44 -18.99 -7.63
N ALA A 569 -11.99 -17.74 -7.47
CA ALA A 569 -11.41 -17.25 -6.22
C ALA A 569 -11.37 -15.72 -6.21
N PRO A 570 -11.13 -15.07 -5.06
CA PRO A 570 -10.83 -13.65 -5.02
C PRO A 570 -9.71 -13.28 -6.02
N LYS A 571 -10.00 -12.33 -6.91
CA LYS A 571 -9.10 -11.88 -8.00
C LYS A 571 -8.76 -12.97 -9.02
N SER A 572 -9.63 -13.97 -9.17
CA SER A 572 -9.56 -15.02 -10.19
C SER A 572 -10.95 -15.27 -10.80
N TYR A 573 -11.25 -14.59 -11.91
CA TYR A 573 -12.54 -14.69 -12.60
C TYR A 573 -12.45 -14.33 -14.09
N SER A 574 -13.43 -14.82 -14.86
CA SER A 574 -13.71 -14.46 -16.25
C SER A 574 -15.09 -13.82 -16.34
N LEU A 575 -15.20 -12.68 -17.06
CA LEU A 575 -16.48 -12.05 -17.38
C LEU A 575 -16.59 -11.91 -18.90
N LEU A 576 -17.67 -12.43 -19.47
CA LEU A 576 -18.13 -12.06 -20.80
C LEU A 576 -19.10 -10.89 -20.65
N ALA A 577 -18.61 -9.67 -20.78
CA ALA A 577 -19.41 -8.46 -20.70
C ALA A 577 -19.92 -8.02 -22.08
N GLU A 578 -20.90 -7.12 -22.12
CA GLU A 578 -21.38 -6.52 -23.37
C GLU A 578 -20.29 -5.77 -24.15
N ASP A 579 -19.30 -5.22 -23.44
CA ASP A 579 -18.18 -4.43 -23.97
C ASP A 579 -16.89 -5.24 -24.18
N GLY A 580 -16.90 -6.55 -23.90
CA GLY A 580 -15.78 -7.45 -24.16
C GLY A 580 -15.53 -8.45 -23.04
N VAL A 581 -14.42 -9.18 -23.16
CA VAL A 581 -14.01 -10.21 -22.19
C VAL A 581 -13.05 -9.62 -21.17
N VAL A 582 -13.31 -9.87 -19.89
CA VAL A 582 -12.48 -9.43 -18.78
C VAL A 582 -11.94 -10.65 -18.03
N LEU A 583 -10.64 -10.91 -18.19
CA LEU A 583 -9.92 -11.97 -17.47
C LEU A 583 -9.10 -11.38 -16.32
N LYS A 584 -9.37 -11.80 -15.09
CA LYS A 584 -8.53 -11.49 -13.93
C LYS A 584 -8.04 -12.78 -13.28
N HIS A 585 -6.73 -12.89 -13.07
CA HIS A 585 -6.12 -13.95 -12.28
C HIS A 585 -4.90 -13.39 -11.54
N LYS A 586 -4.69 -13.87 -10.31
CA LYS A 586 -3.58 -13.44 -9.45
C LYS A 586 -2.45 -14.47 -9.52
N GLY A 587 -1.35 -14.11 -10.17
CA GLY A 587 -0.14 -14.93 -10.17
C GLY A 587 0.78 -14.62 -11.35
N PRO A 588 1.98 -15.21 -11.37
CA PRO A 588 2.93 -15.04 -12.47
C PRO A 588 2.44 -15.65 -13.79
N ALA A 589 1.60 -16.70 -13.73
CA ALA A 589 1.07 -17.39 -14.90
C ALA A 589 -0.16 -16.71 -15.55
N LYS A 590 -0.39 -15.41 -15.30
CA LYS A 590 -1.57 -14.69 -15.83
C LYS A 590 -1.67 -14.74 -17.36
N ALA A 591 -0.54 -14.81 -18.08
CA ALA A 591 -0.54 -14.85 -19.55
C ALA A 591 -1.09 -16.16 -20.14
N PHE A 592 -1.20 -17.22 -19.32
CA PHE A 592 -1.65 -18.55 -19.75
C PHE A 592 -3.15 -18.78 -19.49
N ILE A 593 -3.85 -17.81 -18.87
CA ILE A 593 -5.28 -17.94 -18.64
C ILE A 593 -6.04 -17.55 -19.91
N SER A 594 -7.07 -18.33 -20.23
CA SER A 594 -8.04 -18.03 -21.28
C SER A 594 -9.46 -18.28 -20.75
N GLU A 595 -10.48 -17.98 -21.56
CA GLU A 595 -11.86 -18.35 -21.22
C GLU A 595 -12.00 -19.87 -21.10
N GLU A 596 -11.40 -20.65 -22.01
CA GLU A 596 -11.44 -22.12 -21.96
C GLU A 596 -10.74 -22.67 -20.72
N TRP A 597 -9.68 -21.99 -20.25
CA TRP A 597 -9.04 -22.34 -18.99
C TRP A 597 -10.00 -22.16 -17.81
N PHE A 598 -10.75 -21.06 -17.75
CA PHE A 598 -11.74 -20.83 -16.70
C PHE A 598 -12.90 -21.83 -16.76
N GLU A 599 -13.38 -22.16 -17.96
CA GLU A 599 -14.44 -23.15 -18.16
C GLU A 599 -14.01 -24.54 -17.69
N SER A 600 -12.86 -25.01 -18.18
CA SER A 600 -12.35 -26.33 -17.79
C SER A 600 -11.91 -26.40 -16.32
N GLN A 601 -11.45 -25.30 -15.73
CA GLN A 601 -11.15 -25.23 -14.30
C GLN A 601 -12.43 -25.15 -13.45
N TYR A 602 -13.55 -24.66 -14.00
CA TYR A 602 -14.85 -24.70 -13.34
C TYR A 602 -15.44 -26.11 -13.36
N GLU A 603 -15.32 -26.81 -14.50
CA GLU A 603 -15.70 -28.23 -14.64
C GLU A 603 -14.90 -29.14 -13.71
N ASP A 604 -13.59 -28.91 -13.60
CA ASP A 604 -12.71 -29.60 -12.65
C ASP A 604 -11.81 -28.63 -11.89
N ILE A 605 -12.23 -28.27 -10.67
CA ILE A 605 -11.49 -27.35 -9.81
C ILE A 605 -10.17 -27.94 -9.29
N SER A 606 -9.98 -29.26 -9.37
CA SER A 606 -8.75 -29.93 -8.98
C SER A 606 -7.67 -29.87 -10.07
N ARG A 607 -8.04 -29.47 -11.29
CA ARG A 607 -7.13 -29.35 -12.41
C ARG A 607 -5.95 -28.47 -12.05
N THR A 608 -4.75 -28.99 -12.30
CA THR A 608 -3.50 -28.24 -12.19
C THR A 608 -2.63 -28.52 -13.39
N GLU A 609 -2.01 -27.48 -13.93
CA GLU A 609 -1.08 -27.56 -15.06
C GLU A 609 0.28 -26.99 -14.65
N GLN A 610 1.37 -27.62 -15.09
CA GLN A 610 2.69 -27.02 -15.00
C GLN A 610 2.94 -26.16 -16.23
N VAL A 611 3.09 -24.86 -16.00
CA VAL A 611 3.43 -23.90 -17.05
C VAL A 611 4.79 -23.27 -16.78
N SER A 612 5.54 -23.10 -17.85
CA SER A 612 6.82 -22.40 -17.80
C SER A 612 6.59 -20.91 -18.00
N VAL A 613 6.90 -20.10 -17.00
CA VAL A 613 6.73 -18.65 -17.05
C VAL A 613 8.09 -17.97 -17.13
N GLU A 614 8.26 -17.09 -18.11
CA GLU A 614 9.42 -16.23 -18.18
C GLU A 614 9.31 -15.05 -17.20
N ALA A 615 10.32 -14.90 -16.34
CA ALA A 615 10.49 -13.76 -15.46
C ALA A 615 11.69 -12.92 -15.92
N PRO A 616 11.50 -11.97 -16.86
CA PRO A 616 12.61 -11.24 -17.50
C PRO A 616 13.39 -10.33 -16.54
N PHE A 617 12.73 -9.80 -15.50
CA PHE A 617 13.31 -8.77 -14.63
C PHE A 617 13.49 -9.22 -13.18
N ARG A 618 13.96 -10.46 -12.94
CA ARG A 618 14.14 -10.97 -11.58
C ARG A 618 15.39 -10.37 -10.94
N ILE A 619 15.24 -9.72 -9.79
CA ILE A 619 16.35 -9.11 -9.05
C ILE A 619 17.02 -10.14 -8.15
N ASP A 620 18.33 -10.31 -8.31
CA ASP A 620 19.21 -10.93 -7.32
C ASP A 620 19.72 -9.83 -6.37
N PHE A 621 19.07 -9.67 -5.22
CA PHE A 621 19.44 -8.66 -4.23
C PHE A 621 20.80 -8.89 -3.58
N LYS A 622 21.38 -10.09 -3.65
CA LYS A 622 22.71 -10.37 -3.09
C LYS A 622 23.81 -9.86 -4.00
N LYS A 623 23.62 -10.01 -5.31
CA LYS A 623 24.58 -9.58 -6.34
C LYS A 623 24.25 -8.23 -6.98
N LEU A 624 23.07 -7.69 -6.70
CA LEU A 624 22.47 -6.52 -7.36
C LEU A 624 22.45 -6.67 -8.88
N ASN A 625 22.11 -7.87 -9.35
CA ASN A 625 21.90 -8.17 -10.76
C ASN A 625 20.41 -8.26 -11.07
N ILE A 626 20.04 -7.93 -12.30
CA ILE A 626 18.71 -8.19 -12.84
C ILE A 626 18.88 -9.28 -13.89
N THR A 627 18.12 -10.36 -13.75
CA THR A 627 18.28 -11.57 -14.57
C THR A 627 16.97 -12.02 -15.18
N LYS A 628 17.03 -12.50 -16.42
CA LYS A 628 15.98 -13.31 -17.02
C LYS A 628 16.04 -14.71 -16.40
N LYS A 629 14.89 -15.23 -15.95
CA LYS A 629 14.79 -16.59 -15.44
C LYS A 629 13.51 -17.24 -15.90
N GLU A 630 13.60 -18.51 -16.25
CA GLU A 630 12.46 -19.37 -16.45
C GLU A 630 12.04 -19.99 -15.11
N ILE A 631 10.75 -19.94 -14.78
CA ILE A 631 10.21 -20.52 -13.55
C ILE A 631 9.05 -21.46 -13.89
N GLN A 632 9.09 -22.66 -13.31
CA GLN A 632 7.96 -23.58 -13.36
C GLN A 632 6.91 -23.16 -12.34
N VAL A 633 5.66 -23.01 -12.80
CA VAL A 633 4.53 -22.59 -11.97
C VAL A 633 3.42 -23.63 -12.11
N ASN A 634 2.90 -24.11 -10.99
CA ASN A 634 1.67 -24.89 -10.97
C ASN A 634 0.49 -23.92 -11.09
N LEU A 635 -0.13 -23.86 -12.26
CA LEU A 635 -1.34 -23.11 -12.56
C LEU A 635 -2.57 -23.92 -12.12
N GLY A 636 -3.44 -23.31 -11.33
CA GLY A 636 -4.66 -23.91 -10.77
C GLY A 636 -5.28 -23.03 -9.70
N ILE A 637 -6.36 -23.48 -9.07
CA ILE A 637 -7.09 -22.72 -8.03
C ILE A 637 -6.98 -23.41 -6.67
N LYS A 638 -6.65 -22.62 -5.63
CA LYS A 638 -6.70 -23.08 -4.24
C LYS A 638 -8.07 -22.81 -3.63
N VAL A 639 -8.97 -23.77 -3.76
CA VAL A 639 -10.28 -23.79 -3.09
C VAL A 639 -10.16 -24.08 -1.60
N GLY A 640 -11.22 -23.77 -0.83
CA GLY A 640 -11.29 -24.06 0.61
C GLY A 640 -10.41 -23.19 1.50
N THR A 641 -9.72 -22.18 0.94
CA THR A 641 -8.81 -21.32 1.71
C THR A 641 -9.54 -20.22 2.47
N LYS A 642 -10.66 -19.71 1.94
CA LYS A 642 -11.45 -18.63 2.56
C LYS A 642 -12.90 -19.02 2.84
N ARG A 643 -13.48 -19.81 1.95
CA ARG A 643 -14.85 -20.33 1.98
C ARG A 643 -14.85 -21.76 1.46
N ILE A 644 -15.80 -22.56 1.91
CA ILE A 644 -15.96 -23.98 1.57
C ILE A 644 -16.90 -24.08 0.37
N PRO A 645 -16.48 -24.64 -0.78
CA PRO A 645 -17.38 -24.89 -1.92
C PRO A 645 -18.58 -25.77 -1.54
N VAL A 646 -19.73 -25.50 -2.15
CA VAL A 646 -20.98 -26.26 -2.02
C VAL A 646 -21.33 -26.81 -3.39
N TYR A 647 -21.56 -28.13 -3.46
CA TYR A 647 -21.85 -28.84 -4.69
C TYR A 647 -23.30 -29.32 -4.73
N SER A 648 -23.88 -29.29 -5.93
CA SER A 648 -25.15 -29.95 -6.26
C SER A 648 -24.88 -31.00 -7.33
N GLY A 649 -24.73 -32.27 -6.92
CA GLY A 649 -24.12 -33.27 -7.79
C GLY A 649 -22.62 -33.01 -7.92
N GLU A 650 -22.13 -32.93 -9.15
CA GLU A 650 -20.73 -32.59 -9.46
C GLU A 650 -20.52 -31.07 -9.65
N ASP A 651 -21.60 -30.31 -9.80
CA ASP A 651 -21.54 -28.87 -10.10
C ASP A 651 -21.28 -28.03 -8.84
N TRP A 652 -20.28 -27.16 -8.88
CA TRP A 652 -20.05 -26.16 -7.85
C TRP A 652 -21.07 -25.02 -8.00
N VAL A 653 -21.96 -24.85 -7.00
CA VAL A 653 -23.10 -23.93 -7.08
C VAL A 653 -23.07 -22.77 -6.09
N ASP A 654 -22.38 -22.91 -4.95
CA ASP A 654 -22.33 -21.87 -3.91
C ASP A 654 -21.09 -22.08 -3.00
N THR A 655 -20.92 -21.25 -1.98
CA THR A 655 -19.90 -21.42 -0.95
C THR A 655 -20.44 -21.12 0.45
N LYS A 656 -19.98 -21.87 1.45
CA LYS A 656 -20.25 -21.64 2.86
C LYS A 656 -19.07 -20.97 3.56
N PRO A 657 -19.32 -20.11 4.56
CA PRO A 657 -18.24 -19.54 5.36
C PRO A 657 -17.52 -20.64 6.14
N MET A 658 -16.24 -20.40 6.46
CA MET A 658 -15.52 -21.23 7.42
C MET A 658 -16.14 -21.05 8.81
N GLU A 659 -16.29 -22.14 9.57
CA GLU A 659 -16.67 -22.08 10.98
C GLU A 659 -15.39 -22.14 11.83
N ILE A 660 -15.23 -21.19 12.76
CA ILE A 660 -14.07 -21.14 13.65
C ILE A 660 -14.47 -21.18 15.13
N THR A 661 -13.59 -21.74 15.94
CA THR A 661 -13.66 -21.71 17.41
C THR A 661 -12.27 -21.35 17.92
N ASP A 662 -12.02 -20.05 18.12
CA ASP A 662 -10.73 -19.53 18.55
C ASP A 662 -10.87 -18.67 19.81
N LEU A 663 -10.66 -19.31 20.95
CA LEU A 663 -10.67 -18.68 22.26
C LEU A 663 -9.27 -18.55 22.86
N SER A 664 -8.22 -18.72 22.04
CA SER A 664 -6.83 -18.68 22.50
C SER A 664 -6.44 -17.31 23.08
N GLY A 665 -7.16 -16.24 22.71
CA GLY A 665 -7.02 -14.90 23.28
C GLY A 665 -7.55 -14.72 24.71
N LEU A 666 -8.27 -15.69 25.28
CA LEU A 666 -8.71 -15.64 26.68
C LEU A 666 -7.51 -15.89 27.60
N ASN A 667 -7.12 -14.87 28.37
CA ASN A 667 -6.20 -15.04 29.50
C ASN A 667 -6.86 -15.87 30.64
N THR A 668 -6.13 -16.13 31.73
CA THR A 668 -6.62 -16.86 32.92
C THR A 668 -7.95 -16.29 33.47
N LEU A 669 -8.18 -14.98 33.32
CA LEU A 669 -9.44 -14.32 33.68
C LEU A 669 -10.59 -14.77 32.77
N GLY A 670 -10.32 -14.91 31.47
CA GLY A 670 -11.25 -15.45 30.48
C GLY A 670 -11.64 -16.91 30.71
N ILE A 671 -10.74 -17.74 31.25
CA ILE A 671 -11.05 -19.11 31.67
C ILE A 671 -12.02 -19.12 32.87
N ILE A 672 -11.83 -18.21 33.83
CA ILE A 672 -12.71 -18.04 34.99
C ILE A 672 -14.07 -17.49 34.55
N MET A 673 -14.10 -16.51 33.65
CA MET A 673 -15.32 -15.97 33.07
C MET A 673 -16.08 -17.00 32.24
N LYS A 674 -15.39 -17.84 31.45
CA LYS A 674 -16.00 -18.95 30.70
C LYS A 674 -16.70 -19.95 31.62
N LYS A 675 -16.11 -20.25 32.79
CA LYS A 675 -16.76 -21.07 33.82
C LYS A 675 -18.02 -20.38 34.39
N SER A 676 -17.94 -19.07 34.65
CA SER A 676 -19.05 -18.28 35.18
C SER A 676 -20.22 -18.15 34.19
N LEU A 677 -19.94 -17.84 32.92
CA LEU A 677 -20.94 -17.74 31.85
C LEU A 677 -21.62 -19.09 31.57
N ARG A 678 -20.86 -20.19 31.53
CA ARG A 678 -21.45 -21.54 31.42
C ARG A 678 -22.36 -21.87 32.60
N ALA A 679 -22.00 -21.49 33.82
CA ALA A 679 -22.84 -21.69 34.99
C ALA A 679 -24.15 -20.87 34.92
N LYS A 680 -24.09 -19.61 34.45
CA LYS A 680 -25.29 -18.78 34.24
C LYS A 680 -26.19 -19.34 33.15
N ILE A 681 -25.63 -19.82 32.05
CA ILE A 681 -26.39 -20.44 30.95
C ILE A 681 -27.08 -21.72 31.41
N MET A 682 -26.37 -22.60 32.14
CA MET A 682 -26.99 -23.82 32.69
C MET A 682 -28.15 -23.50 33.63
N LYS A 683 -28.00 -22.46 34.47
CA LYS A 683 -29.08 -22.00 35.35
C LYS A 683 -30.30 -21.50 34.57
N LEU A 684 -30.09 -20.73 33.51
CA LEU A 684 -31.18 -20.25 32.66
C LEU A 684 -31.90 -21.39 31.91
N LEU A 685 -31.16 -22.43 31.51
CA LEU A 685 -31.75 -23.63 30.90
C LEU A 685 -32.61 -24.41 31.89
N ASP A 686 -32.14 -24.58 33.13
CA ASP A 686 -32.91 -25.22 34.22
C ASP A 686 -34.16 -24.40 34.56
N ASP A 687 -34.04 -23.08 34.68
CA ASP A 687 -35.17 -22.19 34.96
C ASP A 687 -36.22 -22.27 33.83
N ASN A 688 -35.78 -22.31 32.57
CA ASN A 688 -36.66 -22.44 31.41
C ASN A 688 -37.36 -23.81 31.37
N ALA A 689 -36.65 -24.90 31.66
CA ALA A 689 -37.24 -26.23 31.77
C ALA A 689 -38.32 -26.29 32.88
N ARG A 690 -38.07 -25.61 34.00
CA ARG A 690 -39.01 -25.50 35.11
C ARG A 690 -40.27 -24.72 34.73
N ILE A 691 -40.13 -23.62 33.99
CA ILE A 691 -41.25 -22.84 33.46
C ILE A 691 -42.10 -23.69 32.52
N HIS A 692 -41.49 -24.45 31.61
CA HIS A 692 -42.21 -25.35 30.72
C HIS A 692 -42.97 -26.44 31.47
N SER A 693 -42.41 -27.00 32.54
CA SER A 693 -43.11 -27.98 33.39
C SER A 693 -44.34 -27.37 34.06
N ILE A 694 -44.24 -26.13 34.57
CA ILE A 694 -45.35 -25.42 35.22
C ILE A 694 -46.45 -25.09 34.21
N LEU A 695 -46.09 -24.69 32.99
CA LEU A 695 -47.04 -24.43 31.92
C LEU A 695 -47.83 -25.70 31.55
N ALA A 696 -47.14 -26.83 31.40
CA ALA A 696 -47.78 -28.12 31.08
C ALA A 696 -48.70 -28.63 32.21
N GLU A 697 -48.39 -28.30 33.48
CA GLU A 697 -49.26 -28.62 34.62
C GLU A 697 -50.52 -27.75 34.63
N LYS A 698 -50.38 -26.45 34.37
CA LYS A 698 -51.53 -25.54 34.22
C LYS A 698 -52.41 -25.87 33.03
N GLU A 699 -51.85 -26.30 31.91
CA GLU A 699 -52.62 -26.74 30.75
C GLU A 699 -53.49 -27.95 31.09
N ARG A 700 -52.96 -28.92 31.84
CA ARG A 700 -53.73 -30.08 32.34
C ARG A 700 -54.83 -29.68 33.32
N GLU A 701 -54.57 -28.77 34.26
CA GLU A 701 -55.59 -28.25 35.17
C GLU A 701 -56.73 -27.52 34.45
N ILE A 702 -56.44 -26.87 33.30
CA ILE A 702 -57.42 -26.20 32.46
C ILE A 702 -58.24 -27.22 31.67
N GLU A 703 -57.60 -28.26 31.14
CA GLU A 703 -58.28 -29.36 30.43
C GLU A 703 -59.22 -30.15 31.36
N GLU A 704 -58.80 -30.44 32.59
CA GLU A 704 -59.64 -31.10 33.60
C GLU A 704 -60.85 -30.24 34.00
N LYS A 705 -60.66 -28.93 34.17
CA LYS A 705 -61.77 -28.00 34.45
C LYS A 705 -62.75 -27.82 33.29
N ASN A 706 -62.32 -28.03 32.06
CA ASN A 706 -63.18 -27.96 30.88
C ASN A 706 -63.89 -29.30 30.58
N GLN A 707 -63.52 -30.39 31.25
CA GLN A 707 -64.22 -31.69 31.14
C GLN A 707 -65.30 -31.87 32.23
N ASP A 708 -65.21 -31.13 33.34
CA ASP A 708 -66.16 -31.14 34.46
C ASP A 708 -67.24 -30.03 34.39
N GLY A 709 -67.31 -29.27 33.30
CA GLY A 709 -68.34 -28.27 33.01
C GLY A 709 -69.10 -28.58 31.73
#